data_AF-A0A1F3T0A3-F1
#
_entry.id   AF-A0A1F3T0A3-F1
#
_cell.length_a   1.000
_cell.length_b   1.000
_cell.length_c   1.000
_cell.angle_alpha   90.00
_cell.angle_beta   90.00
_cell.angle_gamma   90.00
#
_symmetry.space_group_name_H-M   'P 1'
#
loop_
_entity.id
_entity.type
_entity.pdbx_description
1 polymer ?
#
loop_
_entity_poly.entity_id
_entity_poly.type
_entity_poly.pdbx_seq_one_letter_code
_entity_poly.pdbx_strand_id
1 'polypeptide(L)'
;MVVRDSQIIDKVAANDKVVQTDGHTFAMASPLDRFAASIIDYSIVLLPLLYLAISPFQRSLRIASLSDDQWQISLSIMLAIFVCVIIIMLYQIVCVWLWEATLGKAMMGLRVKSIWQNEKITFTHSIARAFYWMLSVFFLGAPFLAAFSNFMRRPIHDRAADTIVISIKTNRSVLTPTRQESSLVHAAHWTLGISISIIVVAKTVMSIAEWNSESMLVSTLEEEGVLCEIVSEAKFEWPNINDTEPDRINVAMALYAAEKIDRNCLEGEVENLFLADDESPLLYLAKSFVYSEHTELSNRYLDKVCELDEKSHECVLSHIIISVSEENWQKVEYYFSTLSDKKIPTYLSIWGAKQLLKREDYKGAQYFMSQIPSIQILGDLTLAMQTKILWGLNKYDEAVGVESAAYSFASDEVKLEIASFMCFEQIWSSCESLHSRSCDQMSALIRTLDDSLADIKTSLAFFRKWECEHSGDIDYDALTSIPLQADVKALAIAMSYPGADGFNDLIDHYEIDEEINSEISRRLIERTHNHGMLKLIAEEWAHKRQTLSWKKVGETLFNKYFLLKEYNESIKIANVLVPNMSTVSKAVLENAIVAAVKSGQTKRAEKFLSNYAQNFPLPISALERSPASSSPFTEIVRSWLGKEL
;
A
#
# COMPACT_ATOMS: atom_id res chain seq x y z
N MET A 1 -10.07 -38.21 -47.93
CA MET A 1 -8.67 -38.64 -47.80
C MET A 1 -8.54 -40.16 -47.90
N VAL A 2 -9.30 -40.95 -47.12
CA VAL A 2 -9.22 -42.44 -47.06
C VAL A 2 -9.46 -43.18 -48.39
N VAL A 3 -10.30 -42.69 -49.30
CA VAL A 3 -10.67 -43.42 -50.54
C VAL A 3 -9.64 -43.26 -51.67
N ARG A 4 -8.71 -42.29 -51.60
CA ARG A 4 -7.67 -42.09 -52.64
C ARG A 4 -6.32 -42.73 -52.30
N ASP A 5 -6.06 -43.03 -51.03
CA ASP A 5 -4.82 -43.71 -50.62
C ASP A 5 -4.77 -45.15 -51.15
N SER A 6 -5.91 -45.83 -51.30
CA SER A 6 -5.95 -47.24 -51.74
C SER A 6 -5.37 -47.47 -53.14
N GLN A 7 -5.66 -46.59 -54.11
CA GLN A 7 -5.19 -46.75 -55.50
C GLN A 7 -3.68 -46.56 -55.67
N ILE A 8 -3.05 -45.76 -54.80
CA ILE A 8 -1.59 -45.60 -54.78
C ILE A 8 -0.95 -46.80 -54.06
N ILE A 9 -1.56 -47.28 -52.98
CA ILE A 9 -1.09 -48.44 -52.22
C ILE A 9 -1.03 -49.69 -53.10
N ASP A 10 -2.06 -49.96 -53.92
CA ASP A 10 -2.10 -51.15 -54.78
C ASP A 10 -1.02 -51.15 -55.87
N LYS A 11 -0.63 -49.97 -56.39
CA LYS A 11 0.46 -49.85 -57.38
C LYS A 11 1.85 -49.93 -56.77
N VAL A 12 2.02 -49.49 -55.52
CA VAL A 12 3.32 -49.54 -54.83
C VAL A 12 3.56 -50.92 -54.21
N ALA A 13 2.52 -51.62 -53.74
CA ALA A 13 2.62 -52.96 -53.16
C ALA A 13 3.07 -54.05 -54.17
N ALA A 14 2.89 -53.81 -55.48
CA ALA A 14 3.30 -54.75 -56.52
C ALA A 14 4.81 -54.69 -56.86
N ASN A 15 5.56 -53.67 -56.39
CA ASN A 15 6.98 -53.50 -56.69
C ASN A 15 7.71 -52.86 -55.47
N ASP A 16 7.92 -53.65 -54.42
CA ASP A 16 8.33 -53.29 -53.04
C ASP A 16 9.57 -52.39 -52.86
N LYS A 17 10.28 -52.01 -53.92
CA LYS A 17 11.57 -51.30 -53.84
C LYS A 17 11.61 -49.96 -54.56
N VAL A 18 10.61 -49.62 -55.38
CA VAL A 18 10.77 -48.51 -56.33
C VAL A 18 9.47 -47.73 -56.55
N VAL A 19 9.48 -46.45 -56.17
CA VAL A 19 8.48 -45.48 -56.63
C VAL A 19 8.89 -45.02 -58.03
N GLN A 20 8.10 -45.37 -59.05
CA GLN A 20 8.31 -44.92 -60.43
C GLN A 20 7.55 -43.61 -60.68
N THR A 21 8.30 -42.53 -60.94
CA THR A 21 7.77 -41.24 -61.40
C THR A 21 8.56 -40.84 -62.64
N ASP A 22 7.90 -40.63 -63.78
CA ASP A 22 8.46 -40.07 -65.02
C ASP A 22 9.85 -40.61 -65.43
N GLY A 23 10.03 -41.94 -65.40
CA GLY A 23 11.26 -42.59 -65.87
C GLY A 23 12.43 -42.63 -64.88
N HIS A 24 12.30 -42.04 -63.69
CA HIS A 24 13.33 -42.11 -62.64
C HIS A 24 12.84 -42.91 -61.43
N THR A 25 13.68 -43.85 -61.00
CA THR A 25 13.43 -44.75 -59.87
C THR A 25 14.10 -44.17 -58.63
N PHE A 26 13.32 -43.62 -57.70
CA PHE A 26 13.87 -43.04 -56.47
C PHE A 26 13.83 -44.03 -55.31
N ALA A 27 14.96 -44.14 -54.60
CA ALA A 27 15.11 -44.95 -53.41
C ALA A 27 14.61 -44.17 -52.18
N MET A 28 13.79 -44.82 -51.34
CA MET A 28 13.32 -44.23 -50.09
C MET A 28 14.47 -44.09 -49.08
N ALA A 29 14.59 -42.92 -48.45
CA ALA A 29 15.66 -42.65 -47.48
C ALA A 29 15.45 -43.43 -46.17
N SER A 30 16.53 -44.06 -45.66
CA SER A 30 16.51 -44.78 -44.39
C SER A 30 16.21 -43.83 -43.21
N PRO A 31 15.46 -44.27 -42.17
CA PRO A 31 15.23 -43.45 -40.99
C PRO A 31 16.54 -43.07 -40.27
N LEU A 32 17.55 -43.95 -40.29
CA LEU A 32 18.86 -43.69 -39.71
C LEU A 32 19.64 -42.62 -40.47
N ASP A 33 19.58 -42.61 -41.80
CA ASP A 33 20.21 -41.53 -42.60
C ASP A 33 19.54 -40.18 -42.32
N ARG A 34 18.21 -40.17 -42.11
CA ARG A 34 17.47 -38.95 -41.73
C ARG A 34 17.83 -38.46 -40.33
N PHE A 35 18.02 -39.39 -39.38
CA PHE A 35 18.45 -39.09 -38.02
C PHE A 35 19.89 -38.58 -38.00
N ALA A 36 20.82 -39.25 -38.70
CA ALA A 36 22.20 -38.81 -38.86
C ALA A 36 22.27 -37.42 -39.52
N ALA A 37 21.48 -37.16 -40.57
CA ALA A 37 21.36 -35.84 -41.16
C ALA A 37 20.89 -34.78 -40.15
N SER A 38 19.95 -35.12 -39.27
CA SER A 38 19.45 -34.20 -38.24
C SER A 38 20.49 -33.94 -37.14
N ILE A 39 21.31 -34.94 -36.78
CA ILE A 39 22.46 -34.75 -35.87
C ILE A 39 23.48 -33.79 -36.48
N ILE A 40 23.77 -33.94 -37.78
CA ILE A 40 24.67 -33.05 -38.52
C ILE A 40 24.12 -31.62 -38.53
N ASP A 41 22.84 -31.45 -38.88
CA ASP A 41 22.16 -30.15 -38.86
C ASP A 41 22.24 -29.49 -37.48
N TYR A 42 21.94 -30.26 -36.42
CA TYR A 42 21.95 -29.75 -35.06
C TYR A 42 23.35 -29.38 -34.59
N SER A 43 24.32 -30.28 -34.73
CA SER A 43 25.66 -30.13 -34.13
C SER A 43 26.53 -29.11 -34.87
N ILE A 44 26.46 -29.10 -36.21
CA ILE A 44 27.34 -28.26 -37.03
C ILE A 44 26.75 -26.87 -37.26
N VAL A 45 25.44 -26.78 -37.48
CA VAL A 45 24.81 -25.51 -37.90
C VAL A 45 24.01 -24.87 -36.78
N LEU A 46 23.03 -25.59 -36.22
CA LEU A 46 22.09 -24.98 -35.27
C LEU A 46 22.74 -24.68 -33.92
N LEU A 47 23.56 -25.57 -33.37
CA LEU A 47 24.15 -25.37 -32.04
C LEU A 47 25.03 -24.10 -31.96
N PRO A 48 25.99 -23.83 -32.88
CA PRO A 48 26.73 -22.58 -32.86
C PRO A 48 25.84 -21.34 -33.03
N LEU A 49 24.83 -21.44 -33.91
CA LEU A 49 23.91 -20.34 -34.19
C LEU A 49 23.01 -20.01 -33.00
N LEU A 50 22.48 -21.04 -32.33
CA LEU A 50 21.67 -20.90 -31.11
C LEU A 50 22.50 -20.35 -29.96
N TYR A 51 23.74 -20.82 -29.78
CA TYR A 51 24.64 -20.29 -28.75
C TYR A 51 24.89 -18.79 -28.94
N LEU A 52 25.16 -18.36 -30.19
CA LEU A 52 25.31 -16.95 -30.54
C LEU A 52 24.03 -16.15 -30.24
N ALA A 53 22.86 -16.68 -30.59
CA ALA A 53 21.58 -16.01 -30.41
C ALA A 53 21.13 -15.90 -28.94
N ILE A 54 21.50 -16.87 -28.10
CA ILE A 54 21.13 -16.90 -26.67
C ILE A 54 22.05 -15.99 -25.83
N SER A 55 23.26 -15.68 -26.30
CA SER A 55 24.26 -14.83 -25.62
C SER A 55 23.71 -13.55 -24.94
N PRO A 56 22.90 -12.69 -25.61
CA PRO A 56 22.34 -11.50 -24.95
C PRO A 56 21.41 -11.85 -23.79
N PHE A 57 20.61 -12.91 -23.90
CA PHE A 57 19.68 -13.34 -22.85
C PHE A 57 20.40 -13.93 -21.64
N GLN A 58 21.52 -14.65 -21.85
CA GLN A 58 22.35 -15.12 -20.73
C GLN A 58 22.91 -13.96 -19.91
N ARG A 59 23.26 -12.84 -20.55
CA ARG A 59 23.69 -11.63 -19.85
C ARG A 59 22.54 -11.03 -19.04
N SER A 60 21.35 -10.89 -19.63
CA SER A 60 20.17 -10.38 -18.92
C SER A 60 19.78 -11.26 -17.74
N LEU A 61 19.80 -12.59 -17.90
CA LEU A 61 19.50 -13.54 -16.83
C LEU A 61 20.46 -13.44 -15.65
N ARG A 62 21.76 -13.24 -15.92
CA ARG A 62 22.74 -13.02 -14.84
C ARG A 62 22.49 -11.72 -14.09
N ILE A 63 22.08 -10.66 -14.78
CA ILE A 63 21.77 -9.37 -14.14
C ILE A 63 20.49 -9.49 -13.31
N ALA A 64 19.43 -10.05 -13.89
CA ALA A 64 18.14 -10.23 -13.22
C ALA A 64 18.23 -11.15 -11.98
N SER A 65 19.07 -12.19 -12.06
CA SER A 65 19.34 -13.07 -10.92
C SER A 65 20.11 -12.38 -9.79
N LEU A 66 20.87 -11.32 -10.08
CA LEU A 66 21.55 -10.54 -9.04
C LEU A 66 20.63 -9.49 -8.40
N SER A 67 19.56 -9.09 -9.10
CA SER A 67 18.55 -8.14 -8.60
C SER A 67 17.31 -8.81 -8.01
N ASP A 68 17.29 -10.14 -7.96
CA ASP A 68 16.15 -10.98 -7.54
C ASP A 68 14.81 -10.62 -8.22
N ASP A 69 14.88 -10.18 -9.49
CA ASP A 69 13.70 -9.80 -10.27
C ASP A 69 13.14 -11.02 -11.03
N GLN A 70 12.24 -11.75 -10.37
CA GLN A 70 11.57 -12.95 -10.88
C GLN A 70 10.89 -12.73 -12.25
N TRP A 71 10.32 -11.55 -12.48
CA TRP A 71 9.64 -11.21 -13.72
C TRP A 71 10.63 -11.10 -14.88
N GLN A 72 11.74 -10.38 -14.67
CA GLN A 72 12.78 -10.25 -15.71
C GLN A 72 13.44 -11.59 -16.06
N ILE A 73 13.61 -12.48 -15.07
CA ILE A 73 14.11 -13.83 -15.30
C ILE A 73 13.14 -14.59 -16.22
N SER A 74 11.86 -14.63 -15.86
CA SER A 74 10.81 -15.34 -16.61
C SER A 74 10.68 -14.82 -18.05
N LEU A 75 10.65 -13.49 -18.22
CA LEU A 75 10.57 -12.84 -19.53
C LEU A 75 11.80 -13.15 -20.39
N SER A 76 13.00 -13.10 -19.82
CA SER A 76 14.25 -13.39 -20.53
C SER A 76 14.31 -14.84 -21.02
N ILE A 77 13.84 -15.80 -20.21
CA ILE A 77 13.75 -17.21 -20.60
C ILE A 77 12.75 -17.38 -21.75
N MET A 78 11.55 -16.80 -21.64
CA MET A 78 10.53 -16.90 -22.69
C MET A 78 11.02 -16.32 -24.02
N LEU A 79 11.65 -15.14 -24.00
CA LEU A 79 12.20 -14.52 -25.20
C LEU A 79 13.34 -15.36 -25.81
N ALA A 80 14.23 -15.92 -24.98
CA ALA A 80 15.29 -16.80 -25.46
C ALA A 80 14.73 -18.03 -26.17
N ILE A 81 13.72 -18.69 -25.60
CA ILE A 81 13.04 -19.86 -26.20
C ILE A 81 12.40 -19.44 -27.54
N PHE A 82 11.68 -18.33 -27.56
CA PHE A 82 11.01 -17.82 -28.76
C PHE A 82 11.99 -17.54 -29.90
N VAL A 83 13.13 -16.90 -29.61
CA VAL A 83 14.19 -16.65 -30.59
C VAL A 83 14.78 -17.95 -31.12
N CYS A 84 15.03 -18.94 -30.25
CA CYS A 84 15.52 -20.26 -30.66
C CYS A 84 14.55 -20.95 -31.63
N VAL A 85 13.25 -20.91 -31.31
CA VAL A 85 12.20 -21.49 -32.15
C VAL A 85 12.17 -20.84 -33.53
N ILE A 86 12.23 -19.50 -33.60
CA ILE A 86 12.26 -18.77 -34.87
C ILE A 86 13.48 -19.15 -35.71
N ILE A 87 14.67 -19.19 -35.12
CA ILE A 87 15.91 -19.50 -35.83
C ILE A 87 15.84 -20.91 -36.44
N ILE A 88 15.40 -21.90 -35.65
CA ILE A 88 15.26 -23.28 -36.10
C ILE A 88 14.23 -23.39 -37.23
N MET A 89 13.08 -22.72 -37.10
CA MET A 89 12.06 -22.68 -38.15
C MET A 89 12.60 -22.05 -39.44
N LEU A 90 13.21 -20.86 -39.36
CA LEU A 90 13.75 -20.16 -40.52
C LEU A 90 14.80 -21.01 -41.23
N TYR A 91 15.69 -21.65 -40.47
CA TYR A 91 16.68 -22.58 -41.01
C TYR A 91 16.01 -23.70 -41.82
N GLN A 92 15.00 -24.39 -41.26
CA GLN A 92 14.29 -25.46 -41.94
C GLN A 92 13.54 -24.96 -43.18
N ILE A 93 12.84 -23.83 -43.10
CA ILE A 93 12.06 -23.24 -44.19
C ILE A 93 12.96 -22.88 -45.36
N VAL A 94 14.02 -22.10 -45.10
CA VAL A 94 14.90 -21.57 -46.13
C VAL A 94 15.69 -22.68 -46.81
N CYS A 95 16.27 -23.61 -46.04
CA CYS A 95 17.07 -24.69 -46.63
C CYS A 95 16.23 -25.64 -47.48
N VAL A 96 15.07 -26.06 -46.98
CA VAL A 96 14.18 -26.99 -47.71
C VAL A 96 13.59 -26.30 -48.94
N TRP A 97 13.25 -25.01 -48.87
CA TRP A 97 12.70 -24.28 -50.01
C TRP A 97 13.74 -24.06 -51.12
N LEU A 98 14.96 -23.64 -50.78
CA LEU A 98 16.00 -23.31 -51.77
C LEU A 98 16.73 -24.54 -52.33
N TRP A 99 17.10 -25.47 -51.45
CA TRP A 99 17.98 -26.60 -51.80
C TRP A 99 17.27 -27.95 -51.82
N GLU A 100 15.97 -27.99 -51.52
CA GLU A 100 15.21 -29.24 -51.35
C GLU A 100 15.79 -30.13 -50.24
N ALA A 101 16.64 -29.59 -49.36
CA ALA A 101 17.32 -30.32 -48.31
C ALA A 101 17.86 -29.36 -47.25
N THR A 102 17.91 -29.80 -46.00
CA THR A 102 18.77 -29.17 -44.97
C THR A 102 20.23 -29.53 -45.26
N LEU A 103 21.18 -28.82 -44.63
CA LEU A 103 22.60 -29.01 -44.95
C LEU A 103 23.06 -30.46 -44.69
N GLY A 104 22.68 -31.03 -43.55
CA GLY A 104 22.93 -32.42 -43.17
C GLY A 104 22.21 -33.41 -44.08
N LYS A 105 20.99 -33.11 -44.53
CA LYS A 105 20.31 -33.94 -45.54
C LYS A 105 21.05 -33.91 -46.87
N ALA A 106 21.51 -32.73 -47.30
CA ALA A 106 22.29 -32.59 -48.52
C ALA A 106 23.62 -33.37 -48.44
N MET A 107 24.32 -33.30 -47.30
CA MET A 107 25.55 -34.07 -47.04
C MET A 107 25.31 -35.58 -47.09
N MET A 108 24.17 -36.04 -46.56
CA MET A 108 23.77 -37.45 -46.63
C MET A 108 23.26 -37.89 -48.01
N GLY A 109 23.13 -36.96 -48.97
CA GLY A 109 22.60 -37.23 -50.31
C GLY A 109 21.10 -37.46 -50.31
N LEU A 110 20.37 -36.80 -49.40
CA LEU A 110 18.92 -36.85 -49.26
C LEU A 110 18.29 -35.59 -49.86
N ARG A 111 17.14 -35.74 -50.50
CA ARG A 111 16.31 -34.63 -50.97
C ARG A 111 14.88 -34.80 -50.53
N VAL A 112 14.21 -33.68 -50.36
CA VAL A 112 12.80 -33.58 -50.01
C VAL A 112 12.03 -33.20 -51.27
N LYS A 113 11.01 -33.98 -51.62
CA LYS A 113 10.15 -33.74 -52.78
C LYS A 113 8.67 -33.71 -52.38
N SER A 114 7.87 -33.00 -53.17
CA SER A 114 6.41 -33.09 -53.11
C SER A 114 5.96 -34.44 -53.65
N ILE A 115 5.02 -35.10 -52.97
CA ILE A 115 4.52 -36.42 -53.38
C ILE A 115 3.68 -36.37 -54.64
N TRP A 116 2.91 -35.29 -54.80
CA TRP A 116 1.91 -35.20 -55.85
C TRP A 116 2.50 -34.76 -57.18
N GLN A 117 3.43 -33.81 -57.14
CA GLN A 117 3.95 -33.15 -58.34
C GLN A 117 5.34 -33.65 -58.72
N ASN A 118 6.05 -34.36 -57.83
CA ASN A 118 7.48 -34.70 -57.98
C ASN A 118 8.41 -33.48 -58.25
N GLU A 119 7.86 -32.28 -58.11
CA GLU A 119 8.51 -31.00 -58.35
C GLU A 119 9.17 -30.48 -57.07
N LYS A 120 9.81 -29.31 -57.19
CA LYS A 120 10.35 -28.56 -56.06
C LYS A 120 9.24 -28.23 -55.06
N ILE A 121 9.57 -28.27 -53.77
CA ILE A 121 8.62 -27.95 -52.71
C ILE A 121 8.29 -26.47 -52.72
N THR A 122 7.00 -26.13 -52.68
CA THR A 122 6.57 -24.73 -52.57
C THR A 122 6.90 -24.17 -51.18
N PHE A 123 7.05 -22.85 -51.08
CA PHE A 123 7.35 -22.16 -49.81
C PHE A 123 6.32 -22.46 -48.71
N THR A 124 5.04 -22.59 -49.05
CA THR A 124 3.98 -22.94 -48.09
C THR A 124 4.14 -24.34 -47.52
N HIS A 125 4.50 -25.32 -48.35
CA HIS A 125 4.78 -26.69 -47.89
C HIS A 125 6.05 -26.75 -47.02
N SER A 126 7.06 -25.91 -47.28
CA SER A 126 8.25 -25.86 -46.41
C SER A 126 7.95 -25.23 -45.04
N ILE A 127 7.08 -24.21 -44.97
CA ILE A 127 6.57 -23.67 -43.69
C ILE A 127 5.80 -24.73 -42.91
N ALA A 128 4.80 -25.36 -43.53
CA ALA A 128 4.01 -26.40 -42.87
C ALA A 128 4.90 -27.53 -42.34
N ARG A 129 5.84 -28.00 -43.18
CA ARG A 129 6.83 -29.01 -42.79
C ARG A 129 7.67 -28.58 -41.58
N ALA A 130 8.20 -27.36 -41.59
CA ALA A 130 9.02 -26.83 -40.50
C ALA A 130 8.24 -26.71 -39.19
N PHE A 131 6.98 -26.27 -39.25
CA PHE A 131 6.09 -26.19 -38.09
C PHE A 131 5.84 -27.56 -37.45
N TYR A 132 5.42 -28.56 -38.24
CA TYR A 132 5.20 -29.92 -37.71
C TYR A 132 6.51 -30.62 -37.28
N TRP A 133 7.63 -30.24 -37.90
CA TRP A 133 8.95 -30.70 -37.44
C TRP A 133 9.28 -30.11 -36.07
N MET A 134 8.98 -28.83 -35.83
CA MET A 134 9.18 -28.20 -34.52
C MET A 134 8.28 -28.82 -33.45
N LEU A 135 7.03 -29.13 -33.79
CA LEU A 135 6.14 -29.89 -32.92
C LEU A 135 6.75 -31.25 -32.56
N SER A 136 7.45 -31.89 -33.51
CA SER A 136 8.15 -33.14 -33.24
C SER A 136 9.29 -32.98 -32.23
N VAL A 137 9.98 -31.83 -32.23
CA VAL A 137 11.02 -31.52 -31.23
C VAL A 137 10.41 -31.26 -29.85
N PHE A 138 9.29 -30.54 -29.79
CA PHE A 138 8.56 -30.29 -28.54
C PHE A 138 8.14 -31.58 -27.84
N PHE A 139 7.73 -32.59 -28.61
CA PHE A 139 7.42 -33.94 -28.11
C PHE A 139 8.64 -34.87 -28.08
N LEU A 140 9.85 -34.33 -27.86
CA LEU A 140 11.10 -35.08 -27.69
C LEU A 140 11.39 -36.10 -28.81
N GLY A 141 10.98 -35.78 -30.04
CA GLY A 141 11.17 -36.63 -31.20
C GLY A 141 10.19 -37.80 -31.31
N ALA A 142 9.22 -37.97 -30.40
CA ALA A 142 8.25 -39.07 -30.49
C ALA A 142 7.55 -39.14 -31.86
N PRO A 143 7.09 -38.02 -32.47
CA PRO A 143 6.53 -38.02 -33.83
C PRO A 143 7.47 -38.51 -34.95
N PHE A 144 8.79 -38.52 -34.75
CA PHE A 144 9.72 -39.10 -35.72
C PHE A 144 9.66 -40.62 -35.75
N LEU A 145 9.32 -41.27 -34.63
CA LEU A 145 9.20 -42.73 -34.56
C LEU A 145 8.12 -43.25 -35.52
N ALA A 146 7.16 -42.41 -35.91
CA ALA A 146 6.17 -42.73 -36.94
C ALA A 146 6.78 -43.07 -38.31
N ALA A 147 8.06 -42.74 -38.57
CA ALA A 147 8.78 -43.20 -39.76
C ALA A 147 8.99 -44.72 -39.78
N PHE A 148 8.95 -45.40 -38.64
CA PHE A 148 9.08 -46.86 -38.54
C PHE A 148 7.73 -47.59 -38.58
N SER A 149 6.60 -46.87 -38.49
CA SER A 149 5.27 -47.46 -38.63
C SER A 149 4.64 -47.24 -40.01
N ASN A 150 5.09 -46.21 -40.74
CA ASN A 150 4.55 -45.91 -42.07
C ASN A 150 5.14 -46.78 -43.17
N PHE A 151 4.31 -47.30 -44.07
CA PHE A 151 4.76 -48.04 -45.25
C PHE A 151 5.79 -47.27 -46.09
N MET A 152 5.58 -45.95 -46.28
CA MET A 152 6.50 -45.06 -47.00
C MET A 152 7.59 -44.44 -46.10
N ARG A 153 7.80 -44.97 -44.89
CA ARG A 153 8.73 -44.45 -43.89
C ARG A 153 8.67 -42.92 -43.67
N ARG A 154 7.48 -42.33 -43.78
CA ARG A 154 7.24 -40.88 -43.59
C ARG A 154 6.96 -40.57 -42.11
N PRO A 155 7.78 -39.72 -41.44
CA PRO A 155 7.44 -39.16 -40.13
C PRO A 155 6.24 -38.22 -40.23
N ILE A 156 5.64 -37.85 -39.08
CA ILE A 156 4.39 -37.06 -39.06
C ILE A 156 4.51 -35.73 -39.81
N HIS A 157 5.62 -35.01 -39.65
CA HIS A 157 5.83 -33.73 -40.35
C HIS A 157 5.95 -33.87 -41.87
N ASP A 158 6.47 -35.00 -42.36
CA ASP A 158 6.48 -35.31 -43.79
C ASP A 158 5.06 -35.60 -44.28
N ARG A 159 4.27 -36.33 -43.48
CA ARG A 159 2.87 -36.65 -43.76
C ARG A 159 2.00 -35.40 -43.86
N ALA A 160 2.08 -34.54 -42.84
CA ALA A 160 1.27 -33.33 -42.75
C ALA A 160 1.61 -32.29 -43.83
N ALA A 161 2.83 -32.30 -44.35
CA ALA A 161 3.27 -31.40 -45.40
C ALA A 161 3.30 -32.03 -46.81
N ASP A 162 2.72 -33.22 -47.00
CA ASP A 162 2.70 -33.92 -48.29
C ASP A 162 4.07 -34.06 -48.98
N THR A 163 5.11 -34.23 -48.16
CA THR A 163 6.49 -34.36 -48.61
C THR A 163 7.05 -35.74 -48.33
N ILE A 164 8.06 -36.11 -49.11
CA ILE A 164 8.79 -37.37 -49.00
C ILE A 164 10.28 -37.12 -49.09
N VAL A 165 11.08 -37.88 -48.32
CA VAL A 165 12.54 -37.79 -48.36
C VAL A 165 13.08 -38.98 -49.14
N ILE A 166 13.74 -38.67 -50.26
CA ILE A 166 14.36 -39.63 -51.18
C ILE A 166 15.88 -39.60 -51.05
N SER A 167 16.52 -40.74 -51.29
CA SER A 167 17.97 -40.87 -51.39
C SER A 167 18.40 -40.77 -52.86
N ILE A 168 19.40 -39.93 -53.14
CA ILE A 168 20.04 -39.85 -54.47
C ILE A 168 20.88 -41.11 -54.72
N LYS A 169 21.40 -41.75 -53.66
CA LYS A 169 22.23 -42.95 -53.76
C LYS A 169 21.32 -44.18 -53.90
N THR A 170 21.21 -44.71 -55.11
CA THR A 170 20.36 -45.86 -55.48
C THR A 170 20.66 -47.13 -54.69
N ASN A 171 21.91 -47.35 -54.27
CA ASN A 171 22.32 -48.53 -53.50
C ASN A 171 21.86 -48.54 -52.03
N ARG A 172 21.14 -47.51 -51.56
CA ARG A 172 20.67 -47.37 -50.17
C ARG A 172 19.15 -47.38 -50.03
N SER A 173 18.44 -48.04 -50.95
CA SER A 173 16.99 -48.23 -50.80
C SER A 173 16.68 -49.10 -49.59
N VAL A 174 15.76 -48.64 -48.74
CA VAL A 174 15.29 -49.41 -47.59
C VAL A 174 13.93 -50.03 -47.90
N LEU A 175 13.76 -51.27 -47.45
CA LEU A 175 12.49 -52.00 -47.51
C LEU A 175 11.43 -51.33 -46.64
N THR A 176 10.17 -51.67 -46.90
CA THR A 176 9.02 -51.31 -46.06
C THR A 176 9.27 -51.75 -44.61
N PRO A 177 8.74 -51.02 -43.60
CA PRO A 177 8.98 -51.40 -42.21
C PRO A 177 8.50 -52.82 -41.92
N THR A 178 9.31 -53.55 -41.16
CA THR A 178 8.89 -54.88 -40.68
C THR A 178 7.71 -54.74 -39.70
N ARG A 179 6.89 -55.80 -39.59
CA ARG A 179 5.78 -55.82 -38.61
C ARG A 179 6.25 -55.59 -37.17
N GLN A 180 7.47 -56.02 -36.85
CA GLN A 180 8.12 -55.80 -35.56
C GLN A 180 8.46 -54.33 -35.33
N GLU A 181 9.05 -53.63 -36.31
CA GLU A 181 9.31 -52.18 -36.26
C GLU A 181 8.02 -51.40 -35.97
N SER A 182 6.96 -51.69 -36.73
CA SER A 182 5.68 -51.01 -36.55
C SER A 182 5.08 -51.29 -35.18
N SER A 183 5.08 -52.54 -34.71
CA SER A 183 4.56 -52.90 -33.39
C SER A 183 5.31 -52.21 -32.24
N LEU A 184 6.65 -52.14 -32.31
CA LEU A 184 7.49 -51.49 -31.30
C LEU A 184 7.16 -50.00 -31.20
N VAL A 185 6.97 -49.33 -32.33
CA VAL A 185 6.63 -47.90 -32.38
C VAL A 185 5.26 -47.64 -31.78
N HIS A 186 4.26 -48.46 -32.09
CA HIS A 186 2.93 -48.31 -31.50
C HIS A 186 2.99 -48.51 -29.98
N ALA A 187 3.73 -49.51 -29.50
CA ALA A 187 3.94 -49.71 -28.08
C ALA A 187 4.62 -48.49 -27.42
N ALA A 188 5.66 -47.94 -28.04
CA ALA A 188 6.36 -46.75 -27.54
C ALA A 188 5.47 -45.50 -27.47
N HIS A 189 4.60 -45.27 -28.45
CA HIS A 189 3.65 -44.15 -28.40
C HIS A 189 2.61 -44.34 -27.31
N TRP A 190 2.10 -45.58 -27.13
CA TRP A 190 1.15 -45.89 -26.06
C TRP A 190 1.75 -45.70 -24.67
N THR A 191 2.98 -46.20 -24.45
CA THR A 191 3.65 -46.03 -23.15
C THR A 191 3.94 -44.57 -22.84
N LEU A 192 4.42 -43.80 -23.81
CA LEU A 192 4.61 -42.35 -23.65
C LEU A 192 3.28 -41.64 -23.34
N GLY A 193 2.22 -41.92 -24.09
CA GLY A 193 0.91 -41.32 -23.87
C GLY A 193 0.34 -41.61 -22.47
N ILE A 194 0.46 -42.84 -21.99
CA ILE A 194 0.03 -43.23 -20.63
C ILE A 194 0.87 -42.50 -19.58
N SER A 195 2.20 -42.47 -19.73
CA SER A 195 3.09 -41.82 -18.76
C SER A 195 2.81 -40.31 -18.60
N ILE A 196 2.58 -39.61 -19.72
CA ILE A 196 2.23 -38.18 -19.71
C ILE A 196 0.89 -37.97 -19.02
N SER A 197 -0.10 -38.82 -19.31
CA SER A 197 -1.43 -38.73 -18.70
C SER A 197 -1.36 -38.92 -17.18
N ILE A 198 -0.56 -39.87 -16.69
CA ILE A 198 -0.35 -40.08 -15.25
C ILE A 198 0.28 -38.85 -14.59
N ILE A 199 1.31 -38.25 -15.21
CA ILE A 199 1.97 -37.05 -14.67
C ILE A 199 1.00 -35.87 -14.57
N VAL A 200 0.20 -35.64 -15.62
CA VAL A 200 -0.80 -34.56 -15.64
C VAL A 200 -1.82 -34.78 -14.54
N VAL A 201 -2.41 -35.98 -14.45
CA VAL A 201 -3.39 -36.31 -13.39
C VAL A 201 -2.78 -36.16 -12.00
N ALA A 202 -1.57 -36.66 -11.77
CA ALA A 202 -0.89 -36.53 -10.48
C ALA A 202 -0.65 -35.07 -10.10
N LYS A 203 -0.22 -34.23 -11.04
CA LYS A 203 -0.01 -32.80 -10.80
C LYS A 203 -1.32 -32.06 -10.53
N THR A 204 -2.38 -32.36 -11.27
CA THR A 204 -3.71 -31.79 -11.03
C THR A 204 -4.24 -32.20 -9.66
N VAL A 205 -4.09 -33.47 -9.27
CA VAL A 205 -4.52 -33.95 -7.94
C VAL A 205 -3.72 -33.30 -6.82
N MET A 206 -2.39 -33.19 -6.94
CA MET A 206 -1.56 -32.52 -5.93
C MET A 206 -1.92 -31.03 -5.79
N SER A 207 -2.13 -30.32 -6.90
CA SER A 207 -2.52 -28.91 -6.88
C SER A 207 -3.90 -28.69 -6.25
N ILE A 208 -4.87 -29.59 -6.51
CA ILE A 208 -6.18 -29.55 -5.85
C ILE A 208 -6.06 -29.86 -4.36
N ALA A 209 -5.19 -30.81 -3.97
CA ALA A 209 -4.97 -31.16 -2.58
C ALA A 209 -4.33 -30.02 -1.78
N GLU A 210 -3.31 -29.36 -2.35
CA GLU A 210 -2.66 -28.18 -1.75
C GLU A 210 -3.69 -27.06 -1.54
N TRP A 211 -4.47 -26.72 -2.58
CA TRP A 211 -5.47 -25.66 -2.51
C TRP A 211 -6.59 -25.93 -1.50
N ASN A 212 -7.06 -27.18 -1.42
CA ASN A 212 -8.07 -27.58 -0.44
C ASN A 212 -7.52 -27.58 0.99
N SER A 213 -6.23 -27.90 1.18
CA SER A 213 -5.64 -27.95 2.52
C SER A 213 -5.48 -26.58 3.16
N GLU A 214 -5.08 -25.55 2.39
CA GLU A 214 -4.95 -24.18 2.92
C GLU A 214 -6.31 -23.55 3.24
N SER A 215 -7.27 -23.66 2.31
CA SER A 215 -8.60 -23.07 2.50
C SER A 215 -9.37 -23.73 3.64
N MET A 216 -9.29 -25.06 3.77
CA MET A 216 -9.95 -25.79 4.85
C MET A 216 -9.30 -25.51 6.21
N LEU A 217 -7.97 -25.37 6.28
CA LEU A 217 -7.28 -25.05 7.52
C LEU A 217 -7.66 -23.66 8.02
N VAL A 218 -7.64 -22.65 7.14
CA VAL A 218 -8.02 -21.28 7.50
C VAL A 218 -9.47 -21.23 7.98
N SER A 219 -10.41 -21.86 7.26
CA SER A 219 -11.82 -21.86 7.68
C SER A 219 -12.03 -22.59 9.01
N THR A 220 -11.26 -23.65 9.29
CA THR A 220 -11.35 -24.38 10.57
C THR A 220 -10.81 -23.54 11.71
N LEU A 221 -9.69 -22.84 11.51
CA LEU A 221 -9.11 -21.94 12.50
C LEU A 221 -10.00 -20.71 12.77
N GLU A 222 -10.73 -20.22 11.76
CA GLU A 222 -11.75 -19.19 11.93
C GLU A 222 -12.95 -19.70 12.74
N GLU A 223 -13.44 -20.92 12.45
CA GLU A 223 -14.55 -21.54 13.19
C GLU A 223 -14.18 -21.83 14.66
N GLU A 224 -12.92 -22.17 14.92
CA GLU A 224 -12.38 -22.34 16.27
C GLU A 224 -12.10 -20.99 16.98
N GLY A 225 -12.26 -19.86 16.30
CA GLY A 225 -12.03 -18.52 16.84
C GLY A 225 -10.55 -18.18 17.05
N VAL A 226 -9.65 -18.93 16.43
CA VAL A 226 -8.19 -18.71 16.49
C VAL A 226 -7.77 -17.58 15.56
N LEU A 227 -8.39 -17.52 14.37
CA LEU A 227 -8.19 -16.44 13.40
C LEU A 227 -9.35 -15.45 13.44
N CYS A 228 -9.04 -14.20 13.14
CA CYS A 228 -9.99 -13.12 13.25
C CYS A 228 -10.70 -12.87 11.92
N GLU A 229 -12.01 -13.06 11.88
CA GLU A 229 -12.85 -12.93 10.68
C GLU A 229 -12.71 -11.54 10.03
N ILE A 230 -12.65 -10.48 10.85
CA ILE A 230 -12.49 -9.09 10.39
C ILE A 230 -11.18 -8.92 9.59
N VAL A 231 -10.11 -9.60 9.99
CA VAL A 231 -8.82 -9.55 9.28
C VAL A 231 -8.93 -10.24 7.91
N SER A 232 -9.66 -11.37 7.84
CA SER A 232 -9.90 -12.09 6.58
C SER A 232 -10.71 -11.26 5.60
N GLU A 233 -11.80 -10.63 6.04
CA GLU A 233 -12.63 -9.75 5.23
C GLU A 233 -11.82 -8.54 4.73
N ALA A 234 -11.09 -7.88 5.63
CA ALA A 234 -10.27 -6.71 5.28
C ALA A 234 -9.14 -7.05 4.31
N LYS A 235 -8.52 -8.24 4.42
CA LYS A 235 -7.44 -8.66 3.51
C LYS A 235 -7.91 -8.71 2.06
N PHE A 236 -9.16 -9.13 1.82
CA PHE A 236 -9.74 -9.20 0.47
C PHE A 236 -9.93 -7.82 -0.18
N GLU A 237 -10.30 -6.81 0.62
CA GLU A 237 -10.44 -5.42 0.15
C GLU A 237 -9.11 -4.67 0.07
N TRP A 238 -8.05 -5.23 0.65
CA TRP A 238 -6.78 -4.56 0.80
C TRP A 238 -6.05 -4.44 -0.55
N PRO A 239 -5.53 -3.26 -0.92
CA PRO A 239 -4.92 -3.09 -2.23
C PRO A 239 -3.62 -3.88 -2.34
N ASN A 240 -3.47 -4.61 -3.45
CA ASN A 240 -2.22 -5.26 -3.79
C ASN A 240 -1.13 -4.21 -4.02
N ILE A 241 -0.09 -4.30 -3.21
CA ILE A 241 1.09 -3.44 -3.31
C ILE A 241 2.11 -4.18 -4.17
N ASN A 242 2.50 -3.62 -5.32
CA ASN A 242 3.48 -4.23 -6.22
C ASN A 242 3.12 -5.66 -6.65
N ASP A 243 1.83 -5.92 -6.90
CA ASP A 243 1.28 -7.24 -7.22
C ASP A 243 1.51 -8.33 -6.15
N THR A 244 1.97 -7.94 -4.96
CA THR A 244 2.04 -8.83 -3.79
C THR A 244 0.76 -8.68 -2.98
N GLU A 245 0.16 -9.82 -2.66
CA GLU A 245 -0.97 -9.90 -1.73
C GLU A 245 -0.50 -9.42 -0.35
N PRO A 246 -1.29 -8.59 0.36
CA PRO A 246 -0.86 -8.06 1.65
C PRO A 246 -0.75 -9.16 2.70
N ASP A 247 0.36 -9.14 3.45
CA ASP A 247 0.58 -10.05 4.56
C ASP A 247 -0.54 -9.90 5.60
N ARG A 248 -1.11 -11.04 6.03
CA ARG A 248 -2.25 -11.06 6.94
C ARG A 248 -1.96 -10.32 8.26
N ILE A 249 -0.76 -10.51 8.82
CA ILE A 249 -0.34 -9.80 10.04
C ILE A 249 -0.19 -8.29 9.85
N ASN A 250 0.15 -7.82 8.64
CA ASN A 250 0.21 -6.39 8.33
C ASN A 250 -1.20 -5.77 8.35
N VAL A 251 -2.17 -6.49 7.78
CA VAL A 251 -3.59 -6.12 7.85
C VAL A 251 -4.09 -6.09 9.30
N ALA A 252 -3.83 -7.15 10.08
CA ALA A 252 -4.19 -7.22 11.50
C ALA A 252 -3.59 -6.05 12.30
N MET A 253 -2.30 -5.77 12.12
CA MET A 253 -1.62 -4.65 12.77
C MET A 253 -2.22 -3.29 12.39
N ALA A 254 -2.63 -3.11 11.13
CA ALA A 254 -3.25 -1.87 10.68
C ALA A 254 -4.66 -1.70 11.27
N LEU A 255 -5.44 -2.77 11.34
CA LEU A 255 -6.75 -2.77 11.98
C LEU A 255 -6.64 -2.55 13.49
N TYR A 256 -5.63 -3.12 14.15
CA TYR A 256 -5.38 -2.89 15.57
C TYR A 256 -4.98 -1.43 15.83
N ALA A 257 -4.08 -0.87 15.02
CA ALA A 257 -3.71 0.55 15.10
C ALA A 257 -4.93 1.49 14.87
N ALA A 258 -5.87 1.03 14.04
CA ALA A 258 -7.14 1.69 13.76
C ALA A 258 -8.25 1.44 14.81
N GLU A 259 -7.98 0.65 15.86
CA GLU A 259 -8.94 0.25 16.89
C GLU A 259 -10.18 -0.48 16.31
N LYS A 260 -10.00 -1.17 15.17
CA LYS A 260 -11.05 -1.99 14.53
C LYS A 260 -11.04 -3.45 14.97
N ILE A 261 -9.96 -3.89 15.59
CA ILE A 261 -9.86 -5.18 16.27
C ILE A 261 -9.28 -4.99 17.67
N ASP A 262 -9.63 -5.89 18.58
CA ASP A 262 -9.12 -5.87 19.94
C ASP A 262 -7.76 -6.58 20.06
N ARG A 263 -7.21 -6.55 21.27
CA ARG A 263 -5.95 -7.22 21.60
C ARG A 263 -6.02 -8.73 21.39
N ASN A 264 -7.15 -9.36 21.73
CA ASN A 264 -7.30 -10.82 21.64
C ASN A 264 -7.26 -11.30 20.19
N CYS A 265 -7.94 -10.59 19.30
CA CYS A 265 -7.89 -10.84 17.86
C CYS A 265 -6.45 -10.70 17.32
N LEU A 266 -5.70 -9.65 17.72
CA LEU A 266 -4.30 -9.52 17.33
C LEU A 266 -3.42 -10.64 17.90
N GLU A 267 -3.64 -11.06 19.15
CA GLU A 267 -2.91 -12.17 19.78
C GLU A 267 -3.13 -13.49 19.02
N GLY A 268 -4.37 -13.83 18.65
CA GLY A 268 -4.67 -15.03 17.85
C GLY A 268 -3.95 -15.07 16.50
N GLU A 269 -3.93 -13.94 15.78
CA GLU A 269 -3.19 -13.81 14.52
C GLU A 269 -1.67 -14.00 14.70
N VAL A 270 -1.13 -13.48 15.80
CA VAL A 270 0.29 -13.59 16.14
C VAL A 270 0.67 -15.01 16.56
N GLU A 271 -0.12 -15.65 17.41
CA GLU A 271 0.14 -17.01 17.89
C GLU A 271 0.12 -18.02 16.75
N ASN A 272 -0.85 -17.89 15.84
CA ASN A 272 -0.94 -18.76 14.67
C ASN A 272 0.31 -18.69 13.77
N LEU A 273 0.87 -17.50 13.56
CA LEU A 273 2.10 -17.34 12.77
C LEU A 273 3.34 -17.86 13.49
N PHE A 274 3.40 -17.73 14.82
CA PHE A 274 4.49 -18.35 15.60
C PHE A 274 4.45 -19.88 15.54
N LEU A 275 3.27 -20.50 15.45
CA LEU A 275 3.14 -21.95 15.27
C LEU A 275 3.68 -22.42 13.90
N ALA A 276 3.72 -21.53 12.91
CA ALA A 276 4.31 -21.80 11.60
C ALA A 276 5.85 -21.62 11.57
N ASP A 277 6.48 -21.30 12.70
CA ASP A 277 7.93 -21.06 12.85
C ASP A 277 8.46 -19.91 11.97
N ASP A 278 7.61 -18.91 11.69
CA ASP A 278 7.97 -17.72 10.92
C ASP A 278 8.41 -16.56 11.84
N GLU A 279 9.70 -16.47 12.12
CA GLU A 279 10.26 -15.35 12.87
C GLU A 279 10.45 -14.12 11.97
N SER A 280 9.63 -13.09 12.16
CA SER A 280 9.76 -11.81 11.46
C SER A 280 9.78 -10.61 12.41
N PRO A 281 10.45 -9.49 12.05
CA PRO A 281 10.41 -8.25 12.84
C PRO A 281 8.96 -7.77 13.10
N LEU A 282 8.06 -7.94 12.15
CA LEU A 282 6.66 -7.50 12.26
C LEU A 282 5.89 -8.33 13.28
N LEU A 283 6.18 -9.64 13.36
CA LEU A 283 5.53 -10.52 14.32
C LEU A 283 5.96 -10.21 15.76
N TYR A 284 7.24 -9.92 15.98
CA TYR A 284 7.75 -9.47 17.28
C TYR A 284 7.22 -8.08 17.67
N LEU A 285 7.09 -7.17 16.70
CA LEU A 285 6.45 -5.88 16.92
C LEU A 285 4.98 -6.07 17.32
N ALA A 286 4.23 -6.93 16.64
CA ALA A 286 2.84 -7.25 17.00
C ALA A 286 2.74 -7.82 18.42
N LYS A 287 3.65 -8.73 18.82
CA LYS A 287 3.74 -9.19 20.22
C LYS A 287 3.96 -8.06 21.21
N SER A 288 4.79 -7.07 20.88
CA SER A 288 5.01 -5.94 21.79
C SER A 288 3.71 -5.16 22.08
N PHE A 289 2.82 -5.06 21.09
CA PHE A 289 1.50 -4.43 21.24
C PHE A 289 0.52 -5.30 22.03
N VAL A 290 0.51 -6.61 21.75
CA VAL A 290 -0.28 -7.58 22.53
C VAL A 290 0.10 -7.51 24.01
N TYR A 291 1.39 -7.43 24.34
CA TYR A 291 1.87 -7.37 25.73
C TYR A 291 2.12 -5.94 26.23
N SER A 292 1.45 -4.93 25.67
CA SER A 292 1.66 -3.51 26.03
C SER A 292 1.40 -3.19 27.51
N GLU A 293 0.55 -3.97 28.19
CA GLU A 293 0.31 -3.87 29.63
C GLU A 293 1.48 -4.40 30.49
N HIS A 294 2.37 -5.21 29.91
CA HIS A 294 3.54 -5.77 30.57
C HIS A 294 4.81 -5.10 30.05
N THR A 295 5.12 -3.90 30.54
CA THR A 295 6.19 -3.03 30.03
C THR A 295 7.53 -3.75 29.82
N GLU A 296 7.99 -4.58 30.77
CA GLU A 296 9.26 -5.31 30.62
C GLU A 296 9.22 -6.33 29.47
N LEU A 297 8.09 -7.03 29.30
CA LEU A 297 7.94 -8.04 28.25
C LEU A 297 7.77 -7.39 26.88
N SER A 298 6.96 -6.32 26.81
CA SER A 298 6.81 -5.49 25.60
C SER A 298 8.17 -4.94 25.13
N ASN A 299 8.96 -4.37 26.04
CA ASN A 299 10.29 -3.83 25.72
C ASN A 299 11.25 -4.91 25.20
N ARG A 300 11.24 -6.12 25.77
CA ARG A 300 12.06 -7.23 25.23
C ARG A 300 11.67 -7.60 23.81
N TYR A 301 10.37 -7.57 23.48
CA TYR A 301 9.93 -7.80 22.10
C TYR A 301 10.35 -6.66 21.18
N LEU A 302 10.23 -5.41 21.63
CA LEU A 302 10.71 -4.23 20.90
C LEU A 302 12.22 -4.29 20.60
N ASP A 303 13.03 -4.74 21.55
CA ASP A 303 14.47 -4.97 21.35
C ASP A 303 14.70 -6.08 20.31
N LYS A 304 13.93 -7.17 20.41
CA LYS A 304 14.04 -8.32 19.49
C LYS A 304 13.74 -7.96 18.03
N VAL A 305 12.82 -7.03 17.78
CA VAL A 305 12.53 -6.52 16.42
C VAL A 305 13.80 -6.01 15.75
N CYS A 306 14.60 -5.21 16.46
CA CYS A 306 15.82 -4.62 15.93
C CYS A 306 16.99 -5.61 15.86
N GLU A 307 17.00 -6.68 16.68
CA GLU A 307 17.97 -7.76 16.55
C GLU A 307 17.81 -8.55 15.25
N LEU A 308 16.57 -8.71 14.76
CA LEU A 308 16.27 -9.44 13.53
C LEU A 308 16.61 -8.61 12.28
N ASP A 309 16.20 -7.34 12.24
CA ASP A 309 16.55 -6.42 11.16
C ASP A 309 16.56 -4.96 11.65
N GLU A 310 17.78 -4.43 11.84
CA GLU A 310 18.05 -3.05 12.26
C GLU A 310 17.50 -2.00 11.28
N LYS A 311 17.30 -2.35 10.00
CA LYS A 311 16.86 -1.42 8.94
C LYS A 311 15.38 -1.53 8.61
N SER A 312 14.67 -2.44 9.27
CA SER A 312 13.24 -2.68 9.09
C SER A 312 12.41 -1.47 9.55
N HIS A 313 11.22 -1.29 8.98
CA HIS A 313 10.29 -0.24 9.42
C HIS A 313 9.83 -0.50 10.86
N GLU A 314 9.75 -1.77 11.22
CA GLU A 314 9.38 -2.28 12.53
C GLU A 314 10.40 -1.86 13.59
N CYS A 315 11.70 -1.95 13.30
CA CYS A 315 12.74 -1.49 14.22
C CYS A 315 12.70 0.04 14.39
N VAL A 316 12.46 0.79 13.31
CA VAL A 316 12.27 2.25 13.41
C VAL A 316 11.06 2.58 14.29
N LEU A 317 9.93 1.90 14.11
CA LEU A 317 8.76 2.08 14.95
C LEU A 317 9.04 1.71 16.41
N SER A 318 9.77 0.63 16.66
CA SER A 318 10.21 0.23 18.00
C SER A 318 10.96 1.36 18.72
N HIS A 319 11.93 1.97 18.03
CA HIS A 319 12.64 3.14 18.55
C HIS A 319 11.75 4.36 18.76
N ILE A 320 10.75 4.57 17.91
CA ILE A 320 9.77 5.65 18.10
C ILE A 320 8.95 5.37 19.37
N ILE A 321 8.42 4.17 19.56
CA ILE A 321 7.63 3.79 20.75
C ILE A 321 8.44 4.01 22.03
N ILE A 322 9.68 3.52 22.07
CA ILE A 322 10.58 3.72 23.20
C ILE A 322 10.80 5.22 23.43
N SER A 323 11.11 5.98 22.38
CA SER A 323 11.34 7.43 22.50
C SER A 323 10.10 8.21 22.93
N VAL A 324 8.89 7.77 22.56
CA VAL A 324 7.63 8.34 23.06
C VAL A 324 7.48 8.09 24.55
N SER A 325 7.76 6.86 25.02
CA SER A 325 7.71 6.51 26.45
C SER A 325 8.73 7.28 27.29
N GLU A 326 9.90 7.61 26.71
CA GLU A 326 10.94 8.46 27.32
C GLU A 326 10.63 9.97 27.19
N GLU A 327 9.52 10.33 26.54
CA GLU A 327 9.18 11.69 26.14
C GLU A 327 10.27 12.44 25.33
N ASN A 328 11.13 11.69 24.62
CA ASN A 328 12.22 12.24 23.83
C ASN A 328 11.78 12.53 22.39
N TRP A 329 11.06 13.62 22.21
CA TRP A 329 10.48 13.98 20.90
C TRP A 329 11.49 14.33 19.82
N GLN A 330 12.71 14.75 20.18
CA GLN A 330 13.78 15.00 19.21
C GLN A 330 14.19 13.69 18.52
N LYS A 331 14.29 12.60 19.28
CA LYS A 331 14.51 11.26 18.70
C LYS A 331 13.32 10.83 17.84
N VAL A 332 12.08 11.04 18.31
CA VAL A 332 10.88 10.70 17.54
C VAL A 332 10.86 11.39 16.18
N GLU A 333 11.15 12.69 16.14
CA GLU A 333 11.21 13.46 14.88
C GLU A 333 12.35 12.97 13.97
N TYR A 334 13.52 12.66 14.56
CA TYR A 334 14.61 12.03 13.82
C TYR A 334 14.17 10.72 13.17
N TYR A 335 13.55 9.79 13.91
CA TYR A 335 13.10 8.52 13.35
C TYR A 335 11.97 8.69 12.33
N PHE A 336 11.01 9.60 12.54
CA PHE A 336 10.02 9.91 11.51
C PHE A 336 10.66 10.45 10.22
N SER A 337 11.70 11.27 10.33
CA SER A 337 12.44 11.75 9.15
C SER A 337 13.15 10.62 8.38
N THR A 338 13.54 9.53 9.06
CA THR A 338 14.12 8.36 8.37
C THR A 338 13.10 7.54 7.57
N LEU A 339 11.80 7.72 7.85
CA LEU A 339 10.71 7.03 7.16
C LEU A 339 10.26 7.75 5.88
N SER A 340 10.59 9.04 5.71
CA SER A 340 10.04 9.86 4.62
C SER A 340 10.43 9.42 3.21
N ASP A 341 11.53 8.68 3.10
CA ASP A 341 12.14 8.29 1.82
C ASP A 341 11.69 6.89 1.33
N LYS A 342 10.85 6.20 2.11
CA LYS A 342 10.44 4.81 1.83
C LYS A 342 8.92 4.67 1.79
N LYS A 343 8.45 3.59 1.16
CA LYS A 343 7.04 3.20 1.23
C LYS A 343 6.73 2.73 2.65
N ILE A 344 5.88 3.49 3.33
CA ILE A 344 5.52 3.27 4.73
C ILE A 344 4.39 2.23 4.81
N PRO A 345 4.51 1.18 5.64
CA PRO A 345 3.40 0.25 5.90
C PRO A 345 2.15 0.97 6.43
N THR A 346 0.96 0.43 6.13
CA THR A 346 -0.31 1.06 6.53
C THR A 346 -0.45 1.17 8.05
N TYR A 347 -0.08 0.13 8.81
CA TYR A 347 -0.15 0.17 10.28
C TYR A 347 0.72 1.29 10.87
N LEU A 348 1.91 1.49 10.32
CA LEU A 348 2.84 2.55 10.73
C LEU A 348 2.31 3.92 10.32
N SER A 349 1.62 4.00 9.19
CA SER A 349 0.99 5.24 8.73
C SER A 349 -0.16 5.67 9.61
N ILE A 350 -1.02 4.73 10.01
CA ILE A 350 -2.11 4.97 10.97
C ILE A 350 -1.54 5.40 12.32
N TRP A 351 -0.58 4.64 12.85
CA TRP A 351 0.03 4.93 14.14
C TRP A 351 0.74 6.30 14.14
N GLY A 352 1.55 6.56 13.11
CA GLY A 352 2.26 7.83 12.94
C GLY A 352 1.29 9.02 12.84
N ALA A 353 0.22 8.89 12.04
CA ALA A 353 -0.81 9.93 11.95
C ALA A 353 -1.48 10.20 13.30
N LYS A 354 -1.85 9.15 14.06
CA LYS A 354 -2.47 9.30 15.39
C LYS A 354 -1.53 9.98 16.40
N GLN A 355 -0.25 9.60 16.43
CA GLN A 355 0.72 10.20 17.35
C GLN A 355 1.03 11.66 17.00
N LEU A 356 1.16 11.97 15.71
CA LEU A 356 1.37 13.34 15.25
C LEU A 356 0.12 14.20 15.48
N LEU A 357 -1.09 13.63 15.34
CA LEU A 357 -2.34 14.29 15.72
C LEU A 357 -2.41 14.62 17.22
N LYS A 358 -2.01 13.68 18.10
CA LYS A 358 -1.92 13.93 19.55
C LYS A 358 -0.96 15.08 19.90
N ARG A 359 0.04 15.32 19.05
CA ARG A 359 1.00 16.43 19.18
C ARG A 359 0.64 17.67 18.35
N GLU A 360 -0.46 17.60 17.61
CA GLU A 360 -0.90 18.60 16.63
C GLU A 360 0.13 18.97 15.56
N ASP A 361 1.02 18.06 15.23
CA ASP A 361 1.75 18.17 13.97
C ASP A 361 0.82 17.75 12.83
N TYR A 362 -0.10 18.63 12.48
CA TYR A 362 -1.11 18.37 11.46
C TYR A 362 -0.49 18.17 10.07
N LYS A 363 0.67 18.79 9.80
CA LYS A 363 1.37 18.62 8.51
C LYS A 363 2.00 17.23 8.43
N GLY A 364 2.69 16.80 9.48
CA GLY A 364 3.22 15.45 9.58
C GLY A 364 2.10 14.42 9.55
N ALA A 365 1.02 14.63 10.32
CA ALA A 365 -0.14 13.76 10.32
C ALA A 365 -0.80 13.66 8.95
N GLN A 366 -0.93 14.78 8.20
CA GLN A 366 -1.43 14.77 6.83
C GLN A 366 -0.55 13.95 5.89
N TYR A 367 0.78 14.03 6.04
CA TYR A 367 1.71 13.23 5.27
C TYR A 367 1.47 11.73 5.49
N PHE A 368 1.42 11.27 6.75
CA PHE A 368 1.16 9.86 7.06
C PHE A 368 -0.25 9.43 6.64
N MET A 369 -1.26 10.27 6.84
CA MET A 369 -2.63 9.99 6.40
C MET A 369 -2.72 9.80 4.88
N SER A 370 -1.93 10.54 4.10
CA SER A 370 -1.89 10.38 2.64
C SER A 370 -1.30 9.04 2.17
N GLN A 371 -0.62 8.31 3.05
CA GLN A 371 -0.10 6.97 2.76
C GLN A 371 -1.10 5.86 3.09
N ILE A 372 -2.19 6.17 3.81
CA ILE A 372 -3.23 5.20 4.16
C ILE A 372 -4.09 4.92 2.91
N PRO A 373 -4.21 3.64 2.49
CA PRO A 373 -5.06 3.29 1.36
C PRO A 373 -6.54 3.56 1.67
N SER A 374 -7.29 3.95 0.64
CA SER A 374 -8.74 4.18 0.73
C SER A 374 -9.49 2.84 0.79
N ILE A 375 -9.58 2.24 1.98
CA ILE A 375 -10.29 0.97 2.25
C ILE A 375 -11.52 1.28 3.10
N GLN A 376 -12.64 0.61 2.82
CA GLN A 376 -13.92 0.88 3.48
C GLN A 376 -13.84 0.73 5.01
N ILE A 377 -13.20 -0.34 5.50
CA ILE A 377 -13.05 -0.58 6.96
C ILE A 377 -12.26 0.51 7.70
N LEU A 378 -11.41 1.26 6.98
CA LEU A 378 -10.63 2.38 7.52
C LEU A 378 -11.31 3.75 7.28
N GLY A 379 -12.45 3.78 6.60
CA GLY A 379 -13.17 5.00 6.21
C GLY A 379 -13.51 5.89 7.41
N ASP A 380 -14.08 5.29 8.45
CA ASP A 380 -14.40 5.96 9.73
C ASP A 380 -13.19 6.71 10.32
N LEU A 381 -12.08 6.00 10.49
CA LEU A 381 -10.85 6.54 11.08
C LEU A 381 -10.28 7.67 10.21
N THR A 382 -10.21 7.45 8.89
CA THR A 382 -9.64 8.42 7.96
C THR A 382 -10.47 9.70 7.93
N LEU A 383 -11.80 9.62 7.96
CA LEU A 383 -12.68 10.79 8.04
C LEU A 383 -12.48 11.58 9.35
N ALA A 384 -12.40 10.90 10.49
CA ALA A 384 -12.17 11.55 11.78
C ALA A 384 -10.81 12.25 11.84
N MET A 385 -9.74 11.57 11.42
CA MET A 385 -8.40 12.15 11.37
C MET A 385 -8.32 13.31 10.38
N GLN A 386 -8.88 13.15 9.17
CA GLN A 386 -8.85 14.18 8.14
C GLN A 386 -9.57 15.44 8.59
N THR A 387 -10.70 15.31 9.30
CA THR A 387 -11.42 16.47 9.84
C THR A 387 -10.55 17.25 10.84
N LYS A 388 -9.92 16.55 11.80
CA LYS A 388 -9.01 17.15 12.79
C LYS A 388 -7.78 17.79 12.14
N ILE A 389 -7.18 17.12 11.15
CA ILE A 389 -6.02 17.62 10.39
C ILE A 389 -6.38 18.90 9.64
N LEU A 390 -7.48 18.90 8.89
CA LEU A 390 -7.91 20.06 8.10
C LEU A 390 -8.25 21.25 9.00
N TRP A 391 -8.94 21.00 10.11
CA TRP A 391 -9.22 22.02 11.12
C TRP A 391 -7.94 22.63 11.67
N GLY A 392 -6.99 21.79 12.09
CA GLY A 392 -5.69 22.20 12.61
C GLY A 392 -4.80 22.94 11.60
N LEU A 393 -5.00 22.71 10.30
CA LEU A 393 -4.34 23.44 9.21
C LEU A 393 -5.07 24.74 8.81
N ASN A 394 -6.07 25.17 9.59
CA ASN A 394 -6.93 26.32 9.34
C ASN A 394 -7.70 26.25 8.00
N LYS A 395 -8.00 25.03 7.55
CA LYS A 395 -8.80 24.76 6.35
C LYS A 395 -10.25 24.45 6.73
N TYR A 396 -10.89 25.39 7.40
CA TYR A 396 -12.19 25.18 8.06
C TYR A 396 -13.29 24.74 7.08
N ASP A 397 -13.37 25.36 5.90
CA ASP A 397 -14.38 24.99 4.89
C ASP A 397 -14.20 23.55 4.39
N GLU A 398 -12.95 23.11 4.20
CA GLU A 398 -12.63 21.73 3.82
C GLU A 398 -13.00 20.76 4.95
N ALA A 399 -12.71 21.12 6.21
CA ALA A 399 -13.07 20.32 7.37
C ALA A 399 -14.60 20.13 7.52
N VAL A 400 -15.38 21.21 7.34
CA VAL A 400 -16.87 21.14 7.33
C VAL A 400 -17.39 20.29 6.16
N GLY A 401 -16.70 20.32 5.02
CA GLY A 401 -16.99 19.44 3.89
C GLY A 401 -16.78 17.96 4.23
N VAL A 402 -15.67 17.61 4.88
CA VAL A 402 -15.36 16.25 5.31
C VAL A 402 -16.33 15.77 6.39
N GLU A 403 -16.65 16.60 7.38
CA GLU A 403 -17.70 16.31 8.38
C GLU A 403 -19.05 16.00 7.71
N SER A 404 -19.43 16.82 6.72
CA SER A 404 -20.69 16.63 5.98
C SER A 404 -20.74 15.29 5.26
N ALA A 405 -19.61 14.85 4.70
CA ALA A 405 -19.48 13.53 4.08
C ALA A 405 -19.50 12.41 5.15
N ALA A 406 -18.78 12.58 6.25
CA ALA A 406 -18.75 11.61 7.34
C ALA A 406 -20.14 11.36 7.92
N TYR A 407 -20.98 12.39 8.03
CA TYR A 407 -22.35 12.25 8.49
C TYR A 407 -23.21 11.32 7.60
N SER A 408 -22.86 11.15 6.33
CA SER A 408 -23.58 10.25 5.40
C SER A 408 -23.06 8.82 5.41
N PHE A 409 -21.79 8.59 5.75
CA PHE A 409 -21.14 7.29 5.52
C PHE A 409 -20.52 6.64 6.76
N ALA A 410 -20.21 7.41 7.80
CA ALA A 410 -19.54 6.90 8.98
C ALA A 410 -20.50 6.15 9.93
N SER A 411 -19.93 5.41 10.88
CA SER A 411 -20.66 4.90 12.05
C SER A 411 -21.16 6.04 12.95
N ASP A 412 -22.23 5.80 13.73
CA ASP A 412 -22.82 6.84 14.60
C ASP A 412 -21.86 7.32 15.70
N GLU A 413 -21.00 6.43 16.19
CA GLU A 413 -19.91 6.75 17.14
C GLU A 413 -18.96 7.78 16.54
N VAL A 414 -18.52 7.56 15.29
CA VAL A 414 -17.59 8.46 14.59
C VAL A 414 -18.28 9.77 14.17
N LYS A 415 -19.56 9.72 13.79
CA LYS A 415 -20.34 10.94 13.55
C LYS A 415 -20.38 11.80 14.81
N LEU A 416 -20.63 11.17 15.97
CA LEU A 416 -20.67 11.86 17.25
C LEU A 416 -19.30 12.43 17.60
N GLU A 417 -18.22 11.67 17.44
CA GLU A 417 -16.85 12.13 17.69
C GLU A 417 -16.52 13.37 16.84
N ILE A 418 -16.76 13.31 15.54
CA ILE A 418 -16.49 14.40 14.60
C ILE A 418 -17.35 15.62 14.92
N ALA A 419 -18.66 15.44 15.10
CA ALA A 419 -19.59 16.53 15.40
C ALA A 419 -19.27 17.19 16.75
N SER A 420 -18.86 16.40 17.75
CA SER A 420 -18.45 16.89 19.07
C SER A 420 -17.17 17.71 18.98
N PHE A 421 -16.16 17.20 18.28
CA PHE A 421 -14.92 17.91 18.04
C PHE A 421 -15.18 19.23 17.30
N MET A 422 -15.89 19.20 16.18
CA MET A 422 -16.18 20.39 15.38
C MET A 422 -17.02 21.42 16.14
N CYS A 423 -18.05 20.98 16.88
CA CYS A 423 -18.86 21.87 17.71
C CYS A 423 -18.03 22.55 18.81
N PHE A 424 -17.22 21.77 19.53
CA PHE A 424 -16.33 22.30 20.57
C PHE A 424 -15.38 23.34 20.00
N GLU A 425 -14.76 23.04 18.85
CA GLU A 425 -13.82 23.91 18.19
C GLU A 425 -14.44 25.20 17.65
N GLN A 426 -15.64 25.13 17.06
CA GLN A 426 -16.36 26.30 16.55
C GLN A 426 -16.82 27.23 17.67
N ILE A 427 -17.43 26.67 18.72
CA ILE A 427 -17.89 27.42 19.89
C ILE A 427 -16.70 27.99 20.69
N TRP A 428 -15.51 27.40 20.58
CA TRP A 428 -14.33 27.89 21.29
C TRP A 428 -14.02 29.36 21.04
N SER A 429 -14.21 29.83 19.81
CA SER A 429 -13.94 31.21 19.46
C SER A 429 -15.08 32.17 19.84
N SER A 430 -16.33 31.72 19.78
CA SER A 430 -17.52 32.52 20.00
C SER A 430 -18.78 31.66 20.11
N CYS A 431 -19.69 32.03 21.02
CA CYS A 431 -21.04 31.44 21.10
C CYS A 431 -21.92 31.76 19.87
N GLU A 432 -21.51 32.63 18.95
CA GLU A 432 -22.23 32.86 17.68
C GLU A 432 -22.35 31.59 16.82
N SER A 433 -21.42 30.64 17.00
CA SER A 433 -21.43 29.35 16.30
C SER A 433 -22.28 28.28 17.01
N LEU A 434 -23.09 28.65 18.01
CA LEU A 434 -23.94 27.72 18.76
C LEU A 434 -24.87 26.88 17.86
N HIS A 435 -25.40 27.49 16.80
CA HIS A 435 -26.28 26.85 15.81
C HIS A 435 -25.54 26.42 14.56
N SER A 436 -24.24 26.11 14.70
CA SER A 436 -23.54 25.46 13.60
C SER A 436 -24.15 24.08 13.36
N ARG A 437 -24.02 23.61 12.12
CA ARG A 437 -24.46 22.27 11.73
C ARG A 437 -23.87 21.18 12.65
N SER A 438 -22.59 21.30 12.98
CA SER A 438 -21.85 20.38 13.86
C SER A 438 -22.50 20.28 15.25
N CYS A 439 -22.84 21.42 15.84
CA CYS A 439 -23.46 21.46 17.17
C CYS A 439 -24.88 20.92 17.18
N ASP A 440 -25.66 21.16 16.12
CA ASP A 440 -27.00 20.60 15.99
C ASP A 440 -26.97 19.07 15.78
N GLN A 441 -26.05 18.59 14.94
CA GLN A 441 -25.81 17.16 14.71
C GLN A 441 -25.36 16.45 15.98
N MET A 442 -24.41 17.03 16.73
CA MET A 442 -23.97 16.49 18.03
C MET A 442 -25.16 16.32 18.98
N SER A 443 -26.00 17.35 19.16
CA SER A 443 -27.18 17.25 20.04
C SER A 443 -28.22 16.24 19.56
N ALA A 444 -28.37 16.05 18.25
CA ALA A 444 -29.25 15.02 17.71
C ALA A 444 -28.73 13.62 18.03
N LEU A 445 -27.42 13.38 17.85
CA LEU A 445 -26.78 12.09 18.11
C LEU A 445 -26.75 11.74 19.60
N ILE A 446 -26.50 12.71 20.49
CA ILE A 446 -26.52 12.48 21.94
C ILE A 446 -27.90 11.98 22.39
N ARG A 447 -28.99 12.44 21.77
CA ARG A 447 -30.36 11.97 22.10
C ARG A 447 -30.63 10.53 21.67
N THR A 448 -29.88 10.02 20.70
CA THR A 448 -30.08 8.66 20.16
C THR A 448 -29.15 7.63 20.80
N LEU A 449 -28.06 8.06 21.42
CA LEU A 449 -27.02 7.20 21.98
C LEU A 449 -27.01 7.33 23.51
N ASP A 450 -27.58 6.33 24.20
CA ASP A 450 -27.86 6.34 25.65
C ASP A 450 -26.62 6.55 26.55
N ASP A 451 -25.39 6.31 26.06
CA ASP A 451 -24.12 6.46 26.81
C ASP A 451 -23.12 7.45 26.15
N SER A 452 -23.57 8.25 25.18
CA SER A 452 -22.72 9.13 24.36
C SER A 452 -21.89 10.17 25.13
N LEU A 453 -22.32 10.54 26.32
CA LEU A 453 -21.66 11.56 27.14
C LEU A 453 -20.55 10.99 28.04
N ALA A 454 -20.29 9.67 28.01
CA ALA A 454 -19.17 9.08 28.74
C ALA A 454 -17.80 9.54 28.20
N ASP A 455 -17.71 9.91 26.92
CA ASP A 455 -16.50 10.49 26.34
C ASP A 455 -16.28 11.92 26.83
N ILE A 456 -15.04 12.22 27.22
CA ILE A 456 -14.64 13.50 27.79
C ILE A 456 -14.82 14.66 26.80
N LYS A 457 -14.52 14.45 25.50
CA LYS A 457 -14.59 15.50 24.48
C LYS A 457 -16.02 15.80 24.11
N THR A 458 -16.86 14.76 23.97
CA THR A 458 -18.31 14.92 23.78
C THR A 458 -18.96 15.62 24.97
N SER A 459 -18.64 15.20 26.20
CA SER A 459 -19.12 15.87 27.41
C SER A 459 -18.70 17.34 27.46
N LEU A 460 -17.45 17.66 27.13
CA LEU A 460 -16.94 19.02 27.16
C LEU A 460 -17.54 19.91 26.06
N ALA A 461 -17.74 19.35 24.86
CA ALA A 461 -18.45 20.01 23.77
C ALA A 461 -19.89 20.35 24.15
N PHE A 462 -20.61 19.39 24.74
CA PHE A 462 -21.96 19.57 25.24
C PHE A 462 -22.02 20.62 26.36
N PHE A 463 -21.12 20.52 27.34
CA PHE A 463 -21.01 21.46 28.45
C PHE A 463 -20.88 22.91 27.96
N ARG A 464 -20.00 23.15 26.99
CA ARG A 464 -19.86 24.49 26.39
C ARG A 464 -21.07 24.94 25.59
N LYS A 465 -21.68 24.04 24.82
CA LYS A 465 -22.91 24.33 24.10
C LYS A 465 -23.99 24.82 25.07
N TRP A 466 -24.15 24.11 26.18
CA TRP A 466 -25.10 24.46 27.24
C TRP A 466 -24.86 25.87 27.80
N GLU A 467 -23.60 26.23 28.07
CA GLU A 467 -23.27 27.56 28.57
C GLU A 467 -23.62 28.67 27.57
N CYS A 468 -23.35 28.44 26.28
CA CYS A 468 -23.71 29.38 25.24
C CYS A 468 -25.23 29.56 25.09
N GLU A 469 -26.02 28.50 25.31
CA GLU A 469 -27.49 28.57 25.31
C GLU A 469 -28.07 29.39 26.47
N HIS A 470 -27.39 29.39 27.63
CA HIS A 470 -27.89 29.96 28.89
C HIS A 470 -27.19 31.26 29.31
N SER A 471 -26.63 32.02 28.35
CA SER A 471 -25.78 33.18 28.59
C SER A 471 -26.30 34.10 29.73
N GLY A 472 -25.62 34.11 30.88
CA GLY A 472 -25.86 35.01 32.01
C GLY A 472 -26.51 34.40 33.27
N ASP A 473 -27.14 33.23 33.19
CA ASP A 473 -27.75 32.54 34.35
C ASP A 473 -27.65 31.01 34.17
N ILE A 474 -26.42 30.49 34.29
CA ILE A 474 -26.14 29.07 34.08
C ILE A 474 -26.43 28.30 35.37
N ASP A 475 -27.44 27.44 35.34
CA ASP A 475 -27.72 26.47 36.40
C ASP A 475 -26.78 25.26 36.26
N TYR A 476 -25.61 25.34 36.90
CA TYR A 476 -24.65 24.25 36.93
C TYR A 476 -25.16 23.03 37.70
N ASP A 477 -26.09 23.19 38.65
CA ASP A 477 -26.67 22.06 39.38
C ASP A 477 -27.53 21.20 38.45
N ALA A 478 -28.34 21.84 37.59
CA ALA A 478 -29.08 21.14 36.53
C ALA A 478 -28.13 20.37 35.60
N LEU A 479 -26.98 20.96 35.25
CA LEU A 479 -25.99 20.34 34.37
C LEU A 479 -25.34 19.09 34.98
N THR A 480 -25.16 19.07 36.31
CA THR A 480 -24.63 17.88 37.02
C THR A 480 -25.62 16.71 37.08
N SER A 481 -26.91 16.94 36.79
CA SER A 481 -27.93 15.89 36.70
C SER A 481 -27.89 15.13 35.37
N ILE A 482 -27.23 15.70 34.35
CA ILE A 482 -26.98 15.07 33.05
C ILE A 482 -25.84 14.04 33.23
N PRO A 483 -25.87 12.88 32.54
CA PRO A 483 -24.84 11.84 32.65
C PRO A 483 -23.53 12.24 31.95
N LEU A 484 -22.93 13.36 32.37
CA LEU A 484 -21.62 13.81 31.92
C LEU A 484 -20.52 12.89 32.46
N GLN A 485 -19.40 12.83 31.74
CA GLN A 485 -18.15 12.23 32.22
C GLN A 485 -17.76 12.86 33.58
N ALA A 486 -17.20 12.03 34.47
CA ALA A 486 -17.02 12.37 35.89
C ALA A 486 -16.21 13.66 36.13
N ASP A 487 -15.15 13.88 35.35
CA ASP A 487 -14.27 15.04 35.46
C ASP A 487 -14.94 16.30 34.89
N VAL A 488 -15.72 16.18 33.81
CA VAL A 488 -16.54 17.30 33.29
C VAL A 488 -17.65 17.67 34.28
N LYS A 489 -18.23 16.68 34.97
CA LYS A 489 -19.16 16.92 36.06
C LYS A 489 -18.48 17.59 37.26
N ALA A 490 -17.26 17.19 37.60
CA ALA A 490 -16.47 17.85 38.63
C ALA A 490 -16.13 19.30 38.24
N LEU A 491 -15.83 19.56 36.97
CA LEU A 491 -15.69 20.91 36.42
C LEU A 491 -16.99 21.72 36.55
N ALA A 492 -18.15 21.14 36.25
CA ALA A 492 -19.45 21.81 36.42
C ALA A 492 -19.71 22.20 37.89
N ILE A 493 -19.38 21.31 38.82
CA ILE A 493 -19.46 21.57 40.27
C ILE A 493 -18.50 22.69 40.66
N ALA A 494 -17.25 22.66 40.21
CA ALA A 494 -16.28 23.73 40.46
C ALA A 494 -16.78 25.09 39.94
N MET A 495 -17.48 25.10 38.81
CA MET A 495 -18.05 26.31 38.20
C MET A 495 -19.22 26.92 38.98
N SER A 496 -19.94 26.13 39.79
CA SER A 496 -21.07 26.58 40.60
C SER A 496 -20.63 27.39 41.83
N TYR A 497 -19.39 27.22 42.29
CA TYR A 497 -18.83 28.02 43.37
C TYR A 497 -18.38 29.40 42.89
N PRO A 498 -18.69 30.47 43.64
CA PRO A 498 -18.18 31.81 43.33
C PRO A 498 -16.68 31.89 43.65
N GLY A 499 -15.86 32.28 42.68
CA GLY A 499 -14.43 32.52 42.86
C GLY A 499 -13.52 31.42 42.30
N ALA A 500 -12.30 31.35 42.84
CA ALA A 500 -11.26 30.41 42.40
C ALA A 500 -11.20 29.14 43.26
N ASP A 501 -11.83 29.14 44.44
CA ASP A 501 -11.67 28.08 45.44
C ASP A 501 -12.14 26.71 44.92
N GLY A 502 -13.24 26.67 44.17
CA GLY A 502 -13.74 25.43 43.56
C GLY A 502 -12.79 24.80 42.54
N PHE A 503 -11.89 25.56 41.92
CA PHE A 503 -10.91 25.02 40.98
C PHE A 503 -9.66 24.47 41.67
N ASN A 504 -9.26 25.04 42.81
CA ASN A 504 -8.11 24.53 43.57
C ASN A 504 -8.41 23.12 44.08
N ASP A 505 -9.62 22.89 44.58
CA ASP A 505 -10.06 21.57 45.01
C ASP A 505 -10.03 20.55 43.86
N LEU A 506 -10.42 20.97 42.64
CA LEU A 506 -10.39 20.13 41.47
C LEU A 506 -8.95 19.75 41.07
N ILE A 507 -8.05 20.73 41.00
CA ILE A 507 -6.64 20.55 40.63
C ILE A 507 -5.89 19.67 41.64
N ASP A 508 -6.18 19.80 42.94
CA ASP A 508 -5.46 19.10 44.00
C ASP A 508 -5.89 17.62 44.18
N HIS A 509 -7.11 17.26 43.77
CA HIS A 509 -7.69 15.95 44.10
C HIS A 509 -7.78 14.96 42.94
N TYR A 510 -7.60 15.40 41.69
CA TYR A 510 -7.82 14.57 40.52
C TYR A 510 -6.60 14.52 39.60
N GLU A 511 -6.31 13.35 39.07
CA GLU A 511 -5.43 13.20 37.91
C GLU A 511 -6.25 13.61 36.68
N ILE A 512 -6.32 14.93 36.46
CA ILE A 512 -7.20 15.52 35.45
C ILE A 512 -6.59 15.34 34.06
N ASP A 513 -7.40 14.86 33.15
CA ASP A 513 -7.12 14.84 31.72
C ASP A 513 -6.68 16.23 31.19
N GLU A 514 -5.75 16.22 30.24
CA GLU A 514 -5.11 17.45 29.76
C GLU A 514 -6.13 18.44 29.16
N GLU A 515 -7.14 17.95 28.46
CA GLU A 515 -8.19 18.76 27.87
C GLU A 515 -9.00 19.50 28.94
N ILE A 516 -9.34 18.84 30.05
CA ILE A 516 -10.05 19.49 31.16
C ILE A 516 -9.14 20.47 31.90
N ASN A 517 -7.87 20.13 32.12
CA ASN A 517 -6.92 21.04 32.76
C ASN A 517 -6.75 22.35 31.95
N SER A 518 -6.71 22.23 30.62
CA SER A 518 -6.71 23.39 29.74
C SER A 518 -7.99 24.22 29.88
N GLU A 519 -9.14 23.57 30.01
CA GLU A 519 -10.42 24.27 30.13
C GLU A 519 -10.56 24.99 31.48
N ILE A 520 -10.13 24.35 32.56
CA ILE A 520 -10.02 24.94 33.90
C ILE A 520 -9.15 26.20 33.84
N SER A 521 -7.96 26.06 33.26
CA SER A 521 -7.00 27.17 33.14
C SER A 521 -7.61 28.34 32.38
N ARG A 522 -8.25 28.08 31.23
CA ARG A 522 -8.96 29.10 30.45
C ARG A 522 -10.00 29.84 31.30
N ARG A 523 -10.86 29.11 32.01
CA ARG A 523 -11.93 29.69 32.82
C ARG A 523 -11.39 30.52 33.98
N LEU A 524 -10.33 30.04 34.62
CA LEU A 524 -9.61 30.79 35.66
C LEU A 524 -9.07 32.12 35.11
N ILE A 525 -8.48 32.13 33.91
CA ILE A 525 -7.97 33.35 33.26
C ILE A 525 -9.10 34.33 32.95
N GLU A 526 -10.23 33.84 32.45
CA GLU A 526 -11.38 34.67 32.10
C GLU A 526 -11.99 35.32 33.35
N ARG A 527 -12.18 34.54 34.43
CA ARG A 527 -12.80 34.99 35.69
C ARG A 527 -11.87 35.83 36.57
N THR A 528 -10.57 35.56 36.55
CA THR A 528 -9.66 36.24 37.48
C THR A 528 -9.42 37.69 37.06
N HIS A 529 -9.46 38.58 38.06
CA HIS A 529 -8.93 39.94 37.98
C HIS A 529 -7.65 40.09 38.80
N ASN A 530 -7.24 39.02 39.52
CA ASN A 530 -6.05 39.02 40.34
C ASN A 530 -4.81 38.85 39.47
N HIS A 531 -3.99 39.89 39.45
CA HIS A 531 -2.77 39.95 38.68
C HIS A 531 -1.75 38.87 39.06
N GLY A 532 -1.66 38.53 40.36
CA GLY A 532 -0.79 37.46 40.85
C GLY A 532 -1.21 36.09 40.35
N MET A 533 -2.52 35.83 40.29
CA MET A 533 -3.06 34.56 39.77
C MET A 533 -2.79 34.43 38.27
N LEU A 534 -3.03 35.49 37.47
CA LEU A 534 -2.70 35.46 36.04
C LEU A 534 -1.23 35.16 35.79
N LYS A 535 -0.34 35.75 36.60
CA LYS A 535 1.09 35.51 36.50
C LYS A 535 1.46 34.08 36.83
N LEU A 536 0.87 33.49 37.86
CA LEU A 536 1.08 32.10 38.24
C LEU A 536 0.62 31.14 37.12
N ILE A 537 -0.57 31.36 36.56
CA ILE A 537 -1.08 30.57 35.43
C ILE A 537 -0.17 30.75 34.20
N ALA A 538 0.31 31.97 33.93
CA ALA A 538 1.22 32.23 32.83
C ALA A 538 2.59 31.54 32.98
N GLU A 539 3.14 31.50 34.20
CA GLU A 539 4.38 30.78 34.51
C GLU A 539 4.19 29.28 34.34
N GLU A 540 3.11 28.71 34.89
CA GLU A 540 2.77 27.30 34.72
C GLU A 540 2.57 26.94 33.24
N TRP A 541 1.79 27.75 32.52
CA TRP A 541 1.56 27.60 31.08
C TRP A 541 2.87 27.62 30.28
N ALA A 542 3.80 28.52 30.61
CA ALA A 542 5.08 28.63 29.92
C ALA A 542 5.99 27.41 30.16
N HIS A 543 5.78 26.68 31.26
CA HIS A 543 6.49 25.45 31.59
C HIS A 543 5.87 24.19 30.98
N LYS A 544 4.56 24.20 30.68
CA LYS A 544 3.87 23.07 30.05
C LYS A 544 4.16 23.00 28.54
N ARG A 545 4.11 21.78 27.99
CA ARG A 545 4.19 21.57 26.53
C ARG A 545 3.00 22.24 25.86
N GLN A 546 3.25 22.87 24.72
CA GLN A 546 2.21 23.55 23.94
C GLN A 546 1.41 22.57 23.07
N THR A 547 0.55 21.77 23.69
CA THR A 547 -0.59 21.17 22.98
C THR A 547 -1.63 22.25 22.61
N LEU A 548 -2.71 21.93 21.91
CA LEU A 548 -3.65 22.84 21.23
C LEU A 548 -4.53 23.45 22.29
N SER A 549 -4.95 22.57 23.20
CA SER A 549 -5.62 22.90 24.44
C SER A 549 -4.81 23.96 25.19
N TRP A 550 -3.50 23.75 25.41
CA TRP A 550 -2.63 24.75 26.03
C TRP A 550 -2.30 25.97 25.15
N LYS A 551 -2.23 25.85 23.83
CA LYS A 551 -2.06 26.98 22.91
C LYS A 551 -3.24 27.92 23.04
N LYS A 552 -4.46 27.38 23.05
CA LYS A 552 -5.69 28.15 23.25
C LYS A 552 -5.74 28.82 24.62
N VAL A 553 -5.30 28.15 25.68
CA VAL A 553 -5.08 28.78 27.00
C VAL A 553 -4.10 29.94 26.89
N GLY A 554 -3.01 29.77 26.14
CA GLY A 554 -2.05 30.82 25.83
C GLY A 554 -2.67 31.99 25.07
N GLU A 555 -3.54 31.74 24.09
CA GLU A 555 -4.28 32.80 23.39
C GLU A 555 -5.22 33.55 24.34
N THR A 556 -5.91 32.83 25.23
CA THR A 556 -6.75 33.45 26.28
C THR A 556 -5.91 34.29 27.25
N LEU A 557 -4.76 33.78 27.72
CA LEU A 557 -3.79 34.54 28.53
C LEU A 557 -3.33 35.80 27.81
N PHE A 558 -2.92 35.65 26.55
CA PHE A 558 -2.46 36.75 25.72
C PHE A 558 -3.55 37.84 25.61
N ASN A 559 -4.76 37.44 25.23
CA ASN A 559 -5.89 38.35 25.07
C ASN A 559 -6.25 39.03 26.39
N LYS A 560 -6.21 38.30 27.51
CA LYS A 560 -6.47 38.87 28.85
C LYS A 560 -5.45 39.94 29.21
N TYR A 561 -4.15 39.67 29.07
CA TYR A 561 -3.10 40.67 29.32
C TYR A 561 -3.19 41.86 28.36
N PHE A 562 -3.54 41.60 27.09
CA PHE A 562 -3.70 42.64 26.09
C PHE A 562 -4.84 43.61 26.45
N LEU A 563 -5.99 43.07 26.86
CA LEU A 563 -7.15 43.86 27.32
C LEU A 563 -6.85 44.66 28.59
N LEU A 564 -6.04 44.12 29.49
CA LEU A 564 -5.53 44.82 30.68
C LEU A 564 -4.44 45.86 30.36
N LYS A 565 -4.08 46.03 29.08
CA LYS A 565 -3.01 46.92 28.57
C LYS A 565 -1.62 46.57 29.09
N GLU A 566 -1.41 45.32 29.47
CA GLU A 566 -0.14 44.80 29.94
C GLU A 566 0.68 44.24 28.77
N TYR A 567 1.09 45.15 27.89
CA TYR A 567 1.70 44.77 26.62
C TYR A 567 3.00 43.97 26.79
N ASN A 568 3.78 44.22 27.85
CA ASN A 568 5.03 43.47 28.08
C ASN A 568 4.76 41.99 28.41
N GLU A 569 3.78 41.69 29.26
CA GLU A 569 3.40 40.31 29.58
C GLU A 569 2.75 39.63 28.38
N SER A 570 1.86 40.34 27.67
CA SER A 570 1.28 39.87 26.40
C SER A 570 2.37 39.44 25.40
N ILE A 571 3.44 40.23 25.26
CA ILE A 571 4.56 39.89 24.37
C ILE A 571 5.35 38.67 24.86
N LYS A 572 5.48 38.45 26.17
CA LYS A 572 6.13 37.22 26.69
C LYS A 572 5.33 35.99 26.27
N ILE A 573 4.01 36.02 26.43
CA ILE A 573 3.12 34.96 25.98
C ILE A 573 3.21 34.78 24.46
N ALA A 574 3.17 35.87 23.69
CA ALA A 574 3.31 35.82 22.24
C ALA A 574 4.66 35.25 21.78
N ASN A 575 5.77 35.54 22.48
CA ASN A 575 7.08 34.97 22.12
C ASN A 575 7.13 33.44 22.29
N VAL A 576 6.28 32.89 23.15
CA VAL A 576 6.15 31.46 23.40
C VAL A 576 5.19 30.85 22.38
N LEU A 577 4.05 31.49 22.08
CA LEU A 577 3.08 31.04 21.07
C LEU A 577 3.61 31.11 19.63
N VAL A 578 4.23 32.23 19.26
CA VAL A 578 4.48 32.57 17.87
C VAL A 578 5.52 31.67 17.18
N PRO A 579 6.58 31.13 17.81
CA PRO A 579 7.52 30.24 17.10
C PRO A 579 6.90 28.98 16.48
N ASN A 580 5.74 28.50 16.97
CA ASN A 580 5.10 27.25 16.55
C ASN A 580 3.92 27.49 15.57
N MET A 581 4.17 28.31 14.53
CA MET A 581 3.23 29.19 13.81
C MET A 581 1.98 28.63 13.11
N SER A 582 1.81 27.34 12.86
CA SER A 582 0.72 26.92 11.95
C SER A 582 -0.69 27.12 12.53
N THR A 583 -0.84 27.41 13.82
CA THR A 583 -2.15 27.35 14.51
C THR A 583 -2.53 28.60 15.30
N VAL A 584 -1.70 29.65 15.35
CA VAL A 584 -2.04 30.86 16.13
C VAL A 584 -3.08 31.67 15.38
N SER A 585 -4.14 32.09 16.08
CA SER A 585 -5.20 32.88 15.47
C SER A 585 -4.68 34.20 14.92
N LYS A 586 -5.23 34.60 13.78
CA LYS A 586 -4.89 35.87 13.10
C LYS A 586 -4.97 37.07 14.05
N ALA A 587 -6.01 37.11 14.89
CA ALA A 587 -6.23 38.16 15.86
C ALA A 587 -5.10 38.27 16.90
N VAL A 588 -4.57 37.14 17.39
CA VAL A 588 -3.45 37.15 18.35
C VAL A 588 -2.18 37.72 17.71
N LEU A 589 -1.89 37.40 16.45
CA LEU A 589 -0.74 37.97 15.74
C LEU A 589 -0.88 39.48 15.50
N GLU A 590 -2.06 39.94 15.07
CA GLU A 590 -2.34 41.37 14.90
C GLU A 590 -2.18 42.11 16.24
N ASN A 591 -2.77 41.58 17.30
CA ASN A 591 -2.67 42.15 18.65
C ASN A 591 -1.23 42.07 19.21
N ALA A 592 -0.46 41.04 18.89
CA ALA A 592 0.93 40.92 19.31
C ALA A 592 1.82 41.99 18.65
N ILE A 593 1.54 42.32 17.39
CA ILE A 593 2.21 43.41 16.68
C ILE A 593 1.84 44.75 17.32
N VAL A 594 0.55 44.98 17.62
CA VAL A 594 0.09 46.18 18.33
C VAL A 594 0.73 46.30 19.72
N ALA A 595 0.76 45.22 20.50
CA ALA A 595 1.39 45.19 21.82
C ALA A 595 2.88 45.52 21.74
N ALA A 596 3.60 44.94 20.77
CA ALA A 596 5.02 45.21 20.54
C ALA A 596 5.28 46.68 20.17
N VAL A 597 4.43 47.29 19.35
CA VAL A 597 4.53 48.72 19.01
C VAL A 597 4.23 49.60 20.22
N LYS A 598 3.12 49.33 20.94
CA LYS A 598 2.70 50.12 22.12
C LYS A 598 3.69 50.04 23.28
N SER A 599 4.46 48.95 23.38
CA SER A 599 5.55 48.78 24.36
C SER A 599 6.92 49.30 23.89
N GLY A 600 7.02 49.87 22.69
CA GLY A 600 8.27 50.40 22.13
C GLY A 600 9.25 49.32 21.62
N GLN A 601 8.81 48.08 21.44
CA GLN A 601 9.62 46.93 21.03
C GLN A 601 9.57 46.69 19.51
N THR A 602 10.01 47.67 18.72
CA THR A 602 9.90 47.67 17.24
C THR A 602 10.48 46.42 16.56
N LYS A 603 11.66 45.95 16.99
CA LYS A 603 12.28 44.72 16.45
C LYS A 603 11.41 43.47 16.63
N ARG A 604 10.66 43.38 17.74
CA ARG A 604 9.74 42.25 17.97
C ARG A 604 8.50 42.38 17.10
N ALA A 605 7.98 43.60 16.92
CA ALA A 605 6.87 43.86 16.01
C ALA A 605 7.22 43.47 14.56
N GLU A 606 8.42 43.78 14.09
CA GLU A 606 8.91 43.34 12.76
C GLU A 606 8.97 41.81 12.64
N LYS A 607 9.46 41.12 13.68
CA LYS A 607 9.47 39.65 13.72
C LYS A 607 8.05 39.08 13.63
N PHE A 608 7.12 39.60 14.44
CA PHE A 608 5.72 39.16 14.39
C PHE A 608 5.05 39.47 13.05
N LEU A 609 5.35 40.61 12.42
CA LEU A 609 4.82 40.93 11.09
C LEU A 609 5.36 39.97 10.02
N SER A 610 6.65 39.62 10.07
CA SER A 610 7.23 38.63 9.17
C SER A 610 6.50 37.30 9.28
N ASN A 611 6.19 36.88 10.51
CA ASN A 611 5.45 35.65 10.79
C ASN A 611 4.01 35.72 10.30
N TYR A 612 3.33 36.84 10.52
CA TYR A 612 2.01 37.09 9.98
C TYR A 612 2.00 36.98 8.45
N ALA A 613 2.96 37.61 7.77
CA ALA A 613 3.04 37.61 6.31
C ALA A 613 3.36 36.22 5.71
N GLN A 614 4.02 35.35 6.45
CA GLN A 614 4.28 33.96 6.03
C GLN A 614 3.03 33.08 6.08
N ASN A 615 2.12 33.34 7.03
CA ASN A 615 0.95 32.49 7.28
C ASN A 615 -0.34 33.05 6.70
N PHE A 616 -0.45 34.37 6.56
CA PHE A 616 -1.63 35.05 6.05
C PHE A 616 -1.24 35.90 4.84
N PRO A 617 -1.84 35.65 3.66
CA PRO A 617 -1.58 36.48 2.50
C PRO A 617 -1.96 37.92 2.82
N LEU A 618 -1.00 38.83 2.66
CA LEU A 618 -1.25 40.25 2.84
C LEU A 618 -2.27 40.70 1.79
N PRO A 619 -3.28 41.49 2.17
CA PRO A 619 -4.21 42.05 1.20
C PRO A 619 -3.42 42.89 0.18
N ILE A 620 -3.55 42.56 -1.10
CA ILE A 620 -2.82 43.21 -2.22
C ILE A 620 -3.00 44.73 -2.20
N SER A 621 -4.18 45.20 -1.78
CA SER A 621 -4.51 46.61 -1.65
C SER A 621 -3.66 47.38 -0.63
N ALA A 622 -3.03 46.71 0.34
CA ALA A 622 -2.10 47.31 1.29
C ALA A 622 -0.68 47.44 0.71
N LEU A 623 -0.30 46.59 -0.25
CA LEU A 623 1.00 46.65 -0.95
C LEU A 623 1.02 47.75 -2.02
N GLU A 624 -0.12 48.00 -2.67
CA GLU A 624 -0.24 48.99 -3.76
C GLU A 624 -0.28 50.46 -3.28
N ARG A 625 -0.64 50.72 -2.02
CA ARG A 625 -0.81 52.09 -1.51
C ARG A 625 0.44 52.71 -0.87
N SER A 626 1.48 51.92 -0.61
CA SER A 626 2.68 52.43 0.06
C SER A 626 3.47 53.35 -0.85
N PRO A 627 3.64 54.65 -0.52
CA PRO A 627 4.57 55.51 -1.25
C PRO A 627 5.98 54.92 -1.16
N ALA A 628 6.76 55.08 -2.24
CA ALA A 628 8.10 54.50 -2.37
C ALA A 628 9.11 54.88 -1.25
N SER A 629 8.75 55.84 -0.39
CA SER A 629 9.55 56.32 0.73
C SER A 629 9.13 55.78 2.11
N SER A 630 7.98 55.10 2.26
CA SER A 630 7.58 54.48 3.53
C SER A 630 7.79 52.98 3.51
N SER A 631 8.33 52.45 4.61
CA SER A 631 8.35 51.00 4.82
C SER A 631 6.90 50.47 4.82
N PRO A 632 6.58 49.40 4.08
CA PRO A 632 5.28 48.73 4.11
C PRO A 632 4.82 48.37 5.53
N PHE A 633 5.79 48.12 6.43
CA PHE A 633 5.56 47.93 7.86
C PHE A 633 4.76 49.09 8.48
N THR A 634 5.14 50.32 8.19
CA THR A 634 4.56 51.52 8.80
C THR A 634 3.12 51.74 8.38
N GLU A 635 2.77 51.42 7.12
CA GLU A 635 1.39 51.53 6.65
C GLU A 635 0.48 50.44 7.17
N ILE A 636 0.93 49.19 7.21
CA ILE A 636 0.15 48.07 7.78
C ILE A 636 -0.14 48.33 9.25
N VAL A 637 0.90 48.70 10.01
CA VAL A 637 0.78 49.03 11.43
C VAL A 637 -0.12 50.26 11.63
N ARG A 638 -0.02 51.29 10.78
CA ARG A 638 -0.90 52.47 10.86
C ARG A 638 -2.36 52.12 10.56
N SER A 639 -2.63 51.23 9.61
CA SER A 639 -3.98 50.75 9.27
C SER A 639 -4.62 50.01 10.45
N TRP A 640 -3.85 49.16 11.14
CA TRP A 640 -4.32 48.44 12.32
C TRP A 640 -4.49 49.34 13.54
N LEU A 641 -3.50 50.19 13.84
CA LEU A 641 -3.59 51.14 14.94
C LEU A 641 -4.69 52.18 14.74
N GLY A 642 -4.99 52.56 13.49
CA GLY A 642 -6.07 53.50 13.16
C GLY A 642 -7.48 52.93 13.34
N LYS A 643 -7.63 51.63 13.62
CA LYS A 643 -8.91 51.03 14.03
C LYS A 643 -9.11 51.00 15.56
N GLU A 644 -8.03 51.14 16.34
CA GLU A 644 -8.08 51.11 17.82
C GLU A 644 -7.92 52.49 18.48
N LEU A 645 -7.39 53.48 17.77
CA LEU A 645 -7.40 54.90 18.14
C LEU A 645 -8.70 55.54 17.65
#